data_AF-A0A9P6PEP5-F1
#
_entry.id   AF-A0A9P6PEP5-F1
#
_cell.length_a   1.000
_cell.length_b   1.000
_cell.length_c   1.000
_cell.angle_alpha   90.00
_cell.angle_beta   90.00
_cell.angle_gamma   90.00
#
_symmetry.space_group_name_H-M   'P 1'
#
loop_
_entity.id
_entity.type
_entity.pdbx_description
1 polymer ?
#
loop_
_entity_poly.entity_id
_entity_poly.type
_entity_poly.pdbx_seq_one_letter_code
_entity_poly.pdbx_strand_id
1 'polypeptide(L)'
;MNSTPEQTGFRCGMIAIVGRPNVGKSTLMNALVGQKVSITSRKAQTTRHRITGIRTLDDAQFIFVDTPGFQTRHSSVLNRSLNRAVTSTLTSVDVVLFVVEADRFGPDDQKVLDLIPPSVPTLLIANKVDKVSDKCVLLPFLKSTSALRGFRDVVPMSAKQLDDIARLFEILRPSLPFGEPIYGEDDLTDRSERFLAAEILREKVFRWTGDELPYTSTVLIDKFEQEGRLRRIFSTILVDRDGHKAMIIGRKGAKLKQISTEARIDMEKLFDGAVGRTMRRDCAPMDTSDVWLNHPDNAGQPEAGPEPVRVPTSGGEPPSAAGRTTPTRRRTAPRSDNRIAEQPGFVLHSYPYRETSLIIDVFTRAHGRLALVAKGAKRPHSALRGVLQTFQPLALSWVGKSEMRTLTKAEWVGGMRPLTGDALLCGFYVNELLVKFCAREDPHTALFDHYLLTLTRLAHDEPAVQVLRSFERVLLRETGYAMPLDRTVTRQNVAAGCSYVFDPERGARDVDTFESHAHAHALRGPVIAGQTLLDMERDDYSRAQTVAQSKTLMRFLLNIYLGDPDRPAKPMNVFSSPPPVIELGVNIDHVATLRNVRGTAYPDPLRAALQAEAAGADAITLHLREDRRHIVDADVRALRPLLSTRMNLECALTQEMLDIACDVRPHDVCLVPEKRAELTTEGGLDVVAHFEAIQAASRQLADAGSRVSLFIDAEPEQIRAAHESGAPVIELHTGRYADAQDDAGQRHEFERIAAGVDLGLSLGLKVNAGHGLHYTNVQRIAALDGIAELNIGHAIVAHAIFSGWDKAVREMKAIMVASRVGARTRIAAVMERTGGRFADKILGPDELAVYRVRAARSAARGVAFLATRFCAKEAFSKAIGLGVHWPMTWRSMQTLNEKSGKPVIVTSGELAQWMAARRLSAHVSVSDERDYAVSFVIAESDA
;
A
#
# COMPACT_ATOMS: atom_id res chain seq x y z
N MET A 1 -4.57 18.04 -66.67
CA MET A 1 -3.58 18.16 -65.59
C MET A 1 -4.08 19.24 -64.65
N ASN A 2 -4.77 18.86 -63.56
CA ASN A 2 -5.16 19.79 -62.50
C ASN A 2 -4.29 19.47 -61.30
N SER A 3 -3.27 20.30 -61.12
CA SER A 3 -2.47 20.42 -59.90
C SER A 3 -3.36 20.81 -58.74
N THR A 4 -3.61 19.88 -57.82
CA THR A 4 -4.11 20.18 -56.48
C THR A 4 -3.10 21.13 -55.81
N PRO A 5 -3.54 22.21 -55.13
CA PRO A 5 -2.61 23.12 -54.48
C PRO A 5 -1.81 22.35 -53.44
N GLU A 6 -0.49 22.41 -53.49
CA GLU A 6 0.37 21.98 -52.39
C GLU A 6 -0.04 22.80 -51.16
N GLN A 7 -0.77 22.18 -50.23
CA GLN A 7 -0.87 22.70 -48.88
C GLN A 7 0.54 22.59 -48.28
N THR A 8 1.28 23.71 -48.31
CA THR A 8 2.48 23.95 -47.52
C THR A 8 2.06 24.04 -46.04
N GLY A 9 1.57 22.91 -45.51
CA GLY A 9 1.14 22.78 -44.14
C GLY A 9 2.32 22.42 -43.27
N PHE A 10 2.57 23.22 -42.23
CA PHE A 10 3.50 22.91 -41.16
C PHE A 10 3.11 21.55 -40.53
N ARG A 11 4.09 20.70 -40.23
CA ARG A 11 3.87 19.39 -39.63
C ARG A 11 4.33 19.36 -38.18
N CYS A 12 3.55 18.80 -37.28
CA CYS A 12 3.93 18.72 -35.87
C CYS A 12 3.54 17.35 -35.31
N GLY A 13 4.49 16.61 -34.73
CA GLY A 13 4.21 15.28 -34.21
C GLY A 13 5.19 14.78 -33.16
N MET A 14 4.71 13.82 -32.36
CA MET A 14 5.45 13.17 -31.30
C MET A 14 6.10 11.87 -31.76
N ILE A 15 7.37 11.68 -31.38
CA ILE A 15 8.23 10.61 -31.86
C ILE A 15 8.85 9.90 -30.66
N ALA A 16 8.53 8.61 -30.44
CA ALA A 16 9.17 7.83 -29.38
C ALA A 16 10.51 7.26 -29.84
N ILE A 17 11.54 7.35 -29.01
CA ILE A 17 12.81 6.66 -29.24
C ILE A 17 12.91 5.46 -28.29
N VAL A 18 12.88 4.24 -28.85
CA VAL A 18 12.84 2.98 -28.09
C VAL A 18 13.96 2.03 -28.50
N GLY A 19 14.32 1.11 -27.62
CA GLY A 19 15.42 0.15 -27.84
C GLY A 19 16.07 -0.30 -26.54
N ARG A 20 16.81 -1.41 -26.56
CA ARG A 20 17.49 -1.93 -25.36
C ARG A 20 18.52 -0.91 -24.82
N PRO A 21 18.98 -1.05 -23.57
CA PRO A 21 20.03 -0.19 -23.04
C PRO A 21 21.30 -0.21 -23.92
N ASN A 22 21.99 0.94 -23.98
CA ASN A 22 23.28 1.13 -24.69
C ASN A 22 23.28 1.04 -26.23
N VAL A 23 22.12 0.99 -26.90
CA VAL A 23 22.04 1.07 -28.39
C VAL A 23 22.32 2.47 -28.95
N GLY A 24 22.32 3.50 -28.10
CA GLY A 24 22.61 4.89 -28.49
C GLY A 24 21.40 5.82 -28.58
N LYS A 25 20.28 5.51 -27.92
CA LYS A 25 19.06 6.34 -27.89
C LYS A 25 19.32 7.79 -27.48
N SER A 26 19.94 8.03 -26.32
CA SER A 26 20.23 9.39 -25.83
C SER A 26 21.23 10.13 -26.72
N THR A 27 22.17 9.41 -27.35
CA THR A 27 23.08 10.00 -28.35
C THR A 27 22.31 10.47 -29.58
N LEU A 28 21.38 9.65 -30.07
CA LEU A 28 20.52 9.97 -31.22
C LEU A 28 19.60 11.15 -30.90
N MET A 29 18.97 11.15 -29.73
CA MET A 29 18.10 12.24 -29.28
C MET A 29 18.84 13.60 -29.25
N ASN A 30 20.04 13.64 -28.67
CA ASN A 30 20.84 14.86 -28.63
C ASN A 30 21.26 15.34 -30.02
N ALA A 31 21.59 14.41 -30.91
CA ALA A 31 21.95 14.73 -32.27
C ALA A 31 20.75 15.29 -33.05
N LEU A 32 19.54 14.74 -32.83
CA LEU A 32 18.30 15.21 -33.43
C LEU A 32 17.89 16.60 -32.92
N VAL A 33 17.96 16.83 -31.60
CA VAL A 33 17.65 18.17 -31.05
C VAL A 33 18.71 19.21 -31.50
N GLY A 34 19.93 18.76 -31.81
CA GLY A 34 21.06 19.61 -32.18
C GLY A 34 21.80 20.18 -30.96
N GLN A 35 21.31 19.90 -29.76
CA GLN A 35 21.92 20.25 -28.48
C GLN A 35 21.75 19.10 -27.47
N LYS A 36 22.51 19.17 -26.37
CA LYS A 36 22.58 18.09 -25.38
C LYS A 36 21.45 18.19 -24.35
N VAL A 37 20.32 17.57 -24.65
CA VAL A 37 19.09 17.62 -23.85
C VAL A 37 18.87 16.35 -22.99
N SER A 38 19.37 15.18 -23.42
CA SER A 38 19.32 13.91 -22.68
C SER A 38 20.73 13.46 -22.26
N ILE A 39 20.86 12.90 -21.06
CA ILE A 39 22.16 12.47 -20.50
C ILE A 39 22.74 11.29 -21.29
N THR A 40 24.03 11.37 -21.66
CA THR A 40 24.74 10.26 -22.33
C THR A 40 25.77 9.61 -21.40
N SER A 41 25.64 8.31 -21.15
CA SER A 41 26.63 7.50 -20.41
C SER A 41 26.89 6.15 -21.11
N ARG A 42 28.02 5.52 -20.80
CA ARG A 42 28.40 4.18 -21.30
C ARG A 42 27.73 3.02 -20.54
N LYS A 43 26.91 3.31 -19.51
CA LYS A 43 26.20 2.31 -18.69
C LYS A 43 24.70 2.46 -18.81
N ALA A 44 23.99 1.34 -18.65
CA ALA A 44 22.54 1.30 -18.65
C ALA A 44 21.96 2.13 -17.49
N GLN A 45 20.79 2.74 -17.71
CA GLN A 45 20.01 3.58 -16.77
C GLN A 45 20.47 5.03 -16.56
N THR A 46 20.46 5.87 -17.60
CA THR A 46 20.73 7.32 -17.43
C THR A 46 19.49 8.18 -17.21
N THR A 47 18.33 7.82 -17.77
CA THR A 47 17.11 8.64 -17.70
C THR A 47 16.06 8.02 -16.77
N ARG A 48 15.78 8.71 -15.65
CA ARG A 48 14.72 8.37 -14.67
C ARG A 48 13.41 9.12 -14.92
N HIS A 49 13.44 10.18 -15.74
CA HIS A 49 12.30 11.03 -16.07
C HIS A 49 12.13 11.10 -17.59
N ARG A 50 10.89 11.20 -18.06
CA ARG A 50 10.54 11.42 -19.48
C ARG A 50 11.01 12.82 -19.88
N ILE A 51 12.10 12.92 -20.63
CA ILE A 51 12.59 14.19 -21.19
C ILE A 51 12.02 14.30 -22.60
N THR A 52 11.37 15.44 -22.89
CA THR A 52 10.91 15.78 -24.24
C THR A 52 11.99 16.60 -24.91
N GLY A 53 12.49 16.16 -26.07
CA GLY A 53 13.41 16.92 -26.91
C GLY A 53 12.64 17.53 -28.07
N ILE A 54 12.82 18.81 -28.32
CA ILE A 54 12.05 19.54 -29.33
C ILE A 54 13.02 20.05 -30.39
N ARG A 55 12.65 19.85 -31.66
CA ARG A 55 13.35 20.43 -32.80
C ARG A 55 12.33 21.08 -33.71
N THR A 56 12.42 22.40 -33.87
CA THR A 56 11.61 23.15 -34.83
C THR A 56 12.46 23.48 -36.06
N LEU A 57 11.95 23.16 -37.25
CA LEU A 57 12.45 23.59 -38.55
C LEU A 57 11.34 24.42 -39.22
N ASP A 58 11.67 25.17 -40.27
CA ASP A 58 10.75 26.10 -40.95
C ASP A 58 9.42 25.46 -41.38
N ASP A 59 9.40 24.15 -41.61
CA ASP A 59 8.26 23.41 -42.14
C ASP A 59 7.75 22.27 -41.23
N ALA A 60 8.41 22.01 -40.10
CA ALA A 60 7.97 20.98 -39.16
C ALA A 60 8.56 21.11 -37.74
N GLN A 61 7.77 20.71 -36.73
CA GLN A 61 8.21 20.53 -35.35
C GLN A 61 8.23 19.05 -34.95
N PHE A 62 9.40 18.57 -34.57
CA PHE A 62 9.67 17.19 -34.15
C PHE A 62 9.76 17.14 -32.63
N ILE A 63 8.87 16.38 -31.98
CA ILE A 63 8.80 16.28 -30.52
C ILE A 63 9.23 14.87 -30.12
N PHE A 64 10.50 14.72 -29.74
CA PHE A 64 11.09 13.45 -29.33
C PHE A 64 10.78 13.14 -27.86
N VAL A 65 10.23 11.97 -27.60
CA VAL A 65 9.92 11.49 -26.25
C VAL A 65 10.92 10.38 -25.89
N ASP A 66 11.78 10.64 -24.89
CA ASP A 66 12.72 9.63 -24.40
C ASP A 66 11.98 8.60 -23.53
N THR A 67 12.16 7.32 -23.86
CA THR A 67 11.67 6.21 -23.04
C THR A 67 12.84 5.61 -22.25
N PRO A 68 12.72 5.39 -20.93
CA PRO A 68 13.74 4.69 -20.16
C PRO A 68 14.08 3.35 -20.83
N GLY A 69 15.37 3.03 -20.96
CA GLY A 69 15.78 1.77 -21.62
C GLY A 69 15.15 0.56 -20.94
N PHE A 70 14.49 -0.30 -21.72
CA PHE A 70 13.79 -1.50 -21.25
C PHE A 70 14.70 -2.42 -20.43
N GLN A 71 14.25 -2.88 -19.26
CA GLN A 71 15.06 -3.66 -18.32
C GLN A 71 14.47 -5.05 -18.08
N THR A 72 15.28 -6.09 -18.33
CA THR A 72 14.82 -7.49 -18.33
C THR A 72 15.26 -8.30 -17.10
N ARG A 73 15.96 -7.73 -16.11
CA ARG A 73 16.66 -8.53 -15.07
C ARG A 73 16.18 -8.43 -13.61
N HIS A 74 15.16 -7.66 -13.23
CA HIS A 74 14.62 -7.68 -11.85
C HIS A 74 13.11 -7.47 -11.76
N SER A 75 12.41 -8.32 -11.01
CA SER A 75 10.95 -8.34 -10.84
C SER A 75 10.49 -7.53 -9.62
N SER A 76 10.59 -6.20 -9.65
CA SER A 76 9.99 -5.31 -8.65
C SER A 76 8.79 -4.53 -9.23
N VAL A 77 7.87 -4.08 -8.36
CA VAL A 77 6.69 -3.25 -8.75
C VAL A 77 7.12 -1.95 -9.46
N LEU A 78 8.29 -1.40 -9.14
CA LEU A 78 8.88 -0.22 -9.79
C LEU A 78 9.23 -0.48 -11.27
N ASN A 79 9.73 -1.68 -11.60
CA ASN A 79 10.05 -2.06 -12.98
C ASN A 79 8.80 -2.34 -13.83
N ARG A 80 7.68 -2.74 -13.20
CA ARG A 80 6.39 -2.81 -13.88
C ARG A 80 5.83 -1.43 -14.23
N SER A 81 6.07 -0.41 -13.40
CA SER A 81 5.70 0.98 -13.69
C SER A 81 6.53 1.57 -14.84
N LEU A 82 7.85 1.35 -14.85
CA LEU A 82 8.73 1.75 -15.95
C LEU A 82 8.33 1.09 -17.28
N ASN A 83 8.03 -0.21 -17.28
CA ASN A 83 7.61 -0.92 -18.49
C ASN A 83 6.20 -0.50 -18.97
N ARG A 84 5.28 -0.13 -18.06
CA ARG A 84 3.95 0.42 -18.41
C ARG A 84 4.03 1.84 -19.00
N ALA A 85 4.93 2.70 -18.49
CA ALA A 85 5.17 4.03 -19.05
C ALA A 85 5.74 3.97 -20.48
N VAL A 86 6.53 2.94 -20.80
CA VAL A 86 7.00 2.68 -22.17
C VAL A 86 5.82 2.31 -23.08
N THR A 87 4.93 1.40 -22.65
CA THR A 87 3.75 1.00 -23.44
C THR A 87 2.76 2.15 -23.65
N SER A 88 2.50 3.00 -22.65
CA SER A 88 1.62 4.17 -22.80
C SER A 88 2.22 5.30 -23.65
N THR A 89 3.55 5.45 -23.63
CA THR A 89 4.26 6.36 -24.54
C THR A 89 4.13 5.85 -25.98
N LEU A 90 4.31 4.54 -26.19
CA LEU A 90 4.24 3.92 -27.51
C LEU A 90 2.85 3.99 -28.16
N THR A 91 1.77 4.11 -27.39
CA THR A 91 0.40 4.26 -27.92
C THR A 91 -0.01 5.71 -28.20
N SER A 92 0.73 6.69 -27.69
CA SER A 92 0.39 8.12 -27.77
C SER A 92 1.28 8.92 -28.75
N VAL A 93 2.28 8.29 -29.35
CA VAL A 93 3.16 8.89 -30.36
C VAL A 93 2.66 8.61 -31.78
N ASP A 94 3.00 9.53 -32.69
CA ASP A 94 2.68 9.43 -34.11
C ASP A 94 3.63 8.45 -34.82
N VAL A 95 4.88 8.36 -34.35
CA VAL A 95 5.95 7.54 -34.96
C VAL A 95 6.88 6.97 -33.89
N VAL A 96 7.38 5.75 -34.10
CA VAL A 96 8.37 5.09 -33.23
C VAL A 96 9.70 4.89 -33.96
N LEU A 97 10.80 5.35 -33.35
CA LEU A 97 12.17 5.00 -33.75
C LEU A 97 12.62 3.80 -32.92
N PHE A 98 12.65 2.62 -33.53
CA PHE A 98 13.19 1.43 -32.90
C PHE A 98 14.69 1.33 -33.16
N VAL A 99 15.48 1.68 -32.15
CA VAL A 99 16.94 1.77 -32.24
C VAL A 99 17.58 0.46 -31.82
N VAL A 100 18.33 -0.14 -32.75
CA VAL A 100 19.16 -1.32 -32.53
C VAL A 100 20.63 -1.00 -32.83
N GLU A 101 21.53 -1.85 -32.35
CA GLU A 101 22.94 -1.78 -32.72
C GLU A 101 23.16 -2.54 -34.01
N ALA A 102 23.75 -1.90 -35.02
CA ALA A 102 24.07 -2.55 -36.29
C ALA A 102 24.94 -3.80 -36.04
N ASP A 103 24.65 -4.89 -36.77
CA ASP A 103 25.27 -6.22 -36.61
C ASP A 103 24.91 -6.96 -35.30
N ARG A 104 23.95 -6.46 -34.50
CA ARG A 104 23.55 -7.12 -33.25
C ARG A 104 22.06 -6.99 -32.94
N PHE A 105 21.34 -8.09 -33.09
CA PHE A 105 19.96 -8.25 -32.65
C PHE A 105 19.85 -9.45 -31.69
N GLY A 106 19.35 -9.23 -30.47
CA GLY A 106 19.23 -10.27 -29.46
C GLY A 106 17.85 -10.37 -28.79
N PRO A 107 17.70 -11.26 -27.78
CA PRO A 107 16.42 -11.45 -27.10
C PRO A 107 15.87 -10.20 -26.41
N ASP A 108 16.74 -9.30 -25.94
CA ASP A 108 16.31 -8.04 -25.35
C ASP A 108 15.82 -7.04 -26.40
N ASP A 109 16.33 -7.10 -27.64
CA ASP A 109 15.82 -6.31 -28.76
C ASP A 109 14.45 -6.85 -29.21
N GLN A 110 14.30 -8.17 -29.29
CA GLN A 110 13.02 -8.82 -29.60
C GLN A 110 11.93 -8.43 -28.60
N LYS A 111 12.23 -8.47 -27.30
CA LYS A 111 11.27 -8.06 -26.27
C LYS A 111 10.82 -6.60 -26.41
N VAL A 112 11.71 -5.70 -26.85
CA VAL A 112 11.32 -4.31 -27.12
C VAL A 112 10.43 -4.24 -28.36
N LEU A 113 10.76 -4.99 -29.42
CA LEU A 113 9.97 -5.05 -30.65
C LEU A 113 8.54 -5.57 -30.39
N ASP A 114 8.40 -6.60 -29.55
CA ASP A 114 7.11 -7.20 -29.17
C ASP A 114 6.18 -6.23 -28.43
N LEU A 115 6.74 -5.20 -27.77
CA LEU A 115 5.99 -4.17 -27.05
C LEU A 115 5.49 -3.03 -27.94
N ILE A 116 6.03 -2.89 -29.15
CA ILE A 116 5.63 -1.81 -30.06
C ILE A 116 4.26 -2.17 -30.66
N PRO A 117 3.20 -1.36 -30.48
CA PRO A 117 1.88 -1.68 -31.00
C PRO A 117 1.90 -1.78 -32.55
N PRO A 118 1.35 -2.83 -33.17
CA PRO A 118 1.34 -3.02 -34.64
C PRO A 118 0.80 -1.84 -35.44
N SER A 119 -0.12 -1.06 -34.84
CA SER A 119 -0.81 0.07 -35.47
C SER A 119 0.04 1.34 -35.60
N VAL A 120 1.19 1.44 -34.93
CA VAL A 120 2.01 2.66 -34.92
C VAL A 120 3.14 2.54 -35.95
N PRO A 121 3.29 3.53 -36.87
CA PRO A 121 4.39 3.56 -37.83
C PRO A 121 5.74 3.47 -37.12
N THR A 122 6.54 2.46 -37.46
CA THR A 122 7.82 2.18 -36.80
C THR A 122 8.95 2.22 -37.82
N LEU A 123 9.99 3.01 -37.55
CA LEU A 123 11.22 3.03 -38.32
C LEU A 123 12.28 2.22 -37.58
N LEU A 124 12.96 1.33 -38.29
CA LEU A 124 14.10 0.58 -37.76
C LEU A 124 15.37 1.43 -37.92
N ILE A 125 15.95 1.84 -36.80
CA ILE A 125 17.22 2.59 -36.78
C ILE A 125 18.36 1.64 -36.44
N ALA A 126 19.10 1.21 -37.46
CA ALA A 126 20.31 0.41 -37.28
C ALA A 126 21.50 1.34 -37.00
N ASN A 127 21.71 1.63 -35.71
CA ASN A 127 22.66 2.64 -35.24
C ASN A 127 24.08 2.06 -35.06
N LYS A 128 25.08 2.94 -35.00
CA LYS A 128 26.51 2.63 -34.84
C LYS A 128 27.15 1.90 -36.02
N VAL A 129 26.69 2.17 -37.24
CA VAL A 129 27.31 1.61 -38.46
C VAL A 129 28.81 1.96 -38.57
N ASP A 130 29.24 3.08 -37.98
CA ASP A 130 30.65 3.49 -37.86
C ASP A 130 31.54 2.48 -37.11
N LYS A 131 30.95 1.59 -36.30
CA LYS A 131 31.67 0.59 -35.50
C LYS A 131 31.66 -0.80 -36.10
N VAL A 132 30.96 -1.01 -37.20
CA VAL A 132 30.88 -2.32 -37.85
C VAL A 132 32.13 -2.49 -38.70
N SER A 133 33.03 -3.37 -38.26
CA SER A 133 34.33 -3.61 -38.90
C SER A 133 34.23 -4.30 -40.25
N ASP A 134 33.29 -5.24 -40.41
CA ASP A 134 33.03 -5.90 -41.69
C ASP A 134 31.74 -5.32 -42.30
N LYS A 135 31.82 -4.63 -43.44
CA LYS A 135 30.60 -4.06 -44.06
C LYS A 135 29.73 -5.11 -44.75
N CYS A 136 30.27 -6.30 -45.03
CA CYS A 136 29.54 -7.38 -45.71
C CYS A 136 28.39 -7.92 -44.87
N VAL A 137 28.45 -7.81 -43.54
CA VAL A 137 27.39 -8.32 -42.63
C VAL A 137 26.17 -7.38 -42.55
N LEU A 138 26.30 -6.12 -42.97
CA LEU A 138 25.22 -5.12 -42.87
C LEU A 138 24.02 -5.47 -43.74
N LEU A 139 24.23 -5.85 -45.01
CA LEU A 139 23.13 -6.19 -45.92
C LEU A 139 22.33 -7.42 -45.44
N PRO A 140 22.96 -8.55 -45.06
CA PRO A 140 22.27 -9.66 -44.43
C PRO A 140 21.53 -9.28 -43.14
N PHE A 141 22.17 -8.49 -42.26
CA PHE A 141 21.58 -8.03 -41.01
C PHE A 141 20.33 -7.16 -41.22
N LEU A 142 20.40 -6.20 -42.15
CA LEU A 142 19.26 -5.34 -42.46
C LEU A 142 18.11 -6.15 -43.05
N LYS A 143 18.40 -7.09 -43.96
CA LYS A 143 17.38 -7.98 -44.56
C LYS A 143 16.68 -8.87 -43.55
N SER A 144 17.43 -9.46 -42.61
CA SER A 144 16.84 -10.32 -41.58
C SER A 144 16.04 -9.51 -40.56
N THR A 145 16.55 -8.36 -40.12
CA THR A 145 15.90 -7.52 -39.12
C THR A 145 14.67 -6.81 -39.69
N SER A 146 14.71 -6.35 -40.94
CA SER A 146 13.55 -5.73 -41.60
C SER A 146 12.40 -6.69 -41.82
N ALA A 147 12.65 -8.01 -41.84
CA ALA A 147 11.61 -9.02 -42.00
C ALA A 147 10.83 -9.33 -40.71
N LEU A 148 11.32 -8.88 -39.54
CA LEU A 148 10.68 -9.15 -38.24
C LEU A 148 9.35 -8.42 -38.06
N ARG A 149 9.13 -7.32 -38.80
CA ARG A 149 7.94 -6.48 -38.73
C ARG A 149 7.84 -5.66 -40.02
N GLY A 150 6.63 -5.25 -40.40
CA GLY A 150 6.43 -4.23 -41.43
C GLY A 150 6.91 -2.85 -40.99
N PHE A 151 8.23 -2.64 -40.93
CA PHE A 151 8.81 -1.33 -40.68
C PHE A 151 8.49 -0.40 -41.85
N ARG A 152 8.19 0.87 -41.54
CA ARG A 152 7.93 1.89 -42.56
C ARG A 152 9.21 2.16 -43.37
N ASP A 153 10.31 2.36 -42.66
CA ASP A 153 11.63 2.59 -43.24
C ASP A 153 12.70 1.90 -42.39
N VAL A 154 13.81 1.56 -43.02
CA VAL A 154 15.00 0.99 -42.39
C VAL A 154 16.17 1.92 -42.63
N VAL A 155 16.69 2.52 -41.57
CA VAL A 155 17.70 3.58 -41.64
C VAL A 155 19.00 3.12 -40.98
N PRO A 156 19.98 2.60 -41.76
CA PRO A 156 21.32 2.38 -41.24
C PRO A 156 22.02 3.73 -41.08
N MET A 157 22.54 4.02 -39.88
CA MET A 157 23.14 5.31 -39.57
C MET A 157 24.16 5.27 -38.44
N SER A 158 24.91 6.36 -38.28
CA SER A 158 25.61 6.69 -37.04
C SER A 158 25.03 7.96 -36.43
N ALA A 159 24.57 7.88 -35.18
CA ALA A 159 24.11 9.05 -34.41
C ALA A 159 25.20 10.13 -34.17
N LYS A 160 26.42 9.95 -34.68
CA LYS A 160 27.52 10.91 -34.62
C LYS A 160 27.76 11.66 -35.95
N GLN A 161 27.17 11.20 -37.05
CA GLN A 161 27.34 11.78 -38.38
C GLN A 161 26.18 12.74 -38.66
N LEU A 162 26.48 14.00 -38.99
CA LEU A 162 25.44 15.02 -39.20
C LEU A 162 24.60 14.75 -40.45
N ASP A 163 25.21 14.25 -41.52
CA ASP A 163 24.52 13.92 -42.77
C ASP A 163 23.46 12.82 -42.56
N ASP A 164 23.76 11.85 -41.69
CA ASP A 164 22.82 10.81 -41.29
C ASP A 164 21.62 11.35 -40.50
N ILE A 165 21.84 12.40 -39.70
CA ILE A 165 20.77 13.06 -38.94
C ILE A 165 19.88 13.89 -39.87
N ALA A 166 20.48 14.64 -40.81
CA ALA A 166 19.74 15.38 -41.82
C ALA A 166 18.86 14.45 -42.66
N ARG A 167 19.43 13.32 -43.12
CA ARG A 167 18.69 12.28 -43.84
C ARG A 167 17.55 11.68 -42.99
N LEU A 168 17.77 11.47 -41.69
CA LEU A 168 16.72 10.96 -40.82
C LEU A 168 15.55 11.95 -40.67
N PHE A 169 15.80 13.26 -40.64
CA PHE A 169 14.72 14.27 -40.66
C PHE A 169 13.90 14.22 -41.94
N GLU A 170 14.53 14.08 -43.09
CA GLU A 170 13.84 13.94 -44.38
C GLU A 170 12.94 12.71 -44.43
N ILE A 171 13.40 11.58 -43.87
CA ILE A 171 12.63 10.33 -43.79
C ILE A 171 11.49 10.45 -42.76
N LEU A 172 11.71 11.17 -41.66
CA LEU A 172 10.72 11.31 -40.59
C LEU A 172 9.61 12.30 -40.92
N ARG A 173 9.93 13.39 -41.62
CA ARG A 173 8.99 14.48 -41.90
C ARG A 173 7.67 14.02 -42.52
N PRO A 174 7.62 13.13 -43.53
CA PRO A 174 6.36 12.63 -44.12
C PRO A 174 5.55 11.74 -43.17
N SER A 175 6.12 11.36 -42.03
CA SER A 175 5.46 10.53 -41.01
C SER A 175 4.72 11.37 -39.97
N LEU A 176 4.95 12.69 -39.92
CA LEU A 176 4.30 13.59 -38.97
C LEU A 176 2.96 14.11 -39.51
N PRO A 177 1.93 14.25 -38.66
CA PRO A 177 0.66 14.84 -39.05
C PRO A 177 0.82 16.34 -39.34
N PHE A 178 -0.09 16.89 -40.14
CA PHE A 178 -0.22 18.33 -40.31
C PHE A 178 -0.78 18.95 -39.02
N GLY A 179 -0.19 20.05 -38.57
CA GLY A 179 -0.60 20.72 -37.34
C GLY A 179 0.33 21.89 -37.01
N GLU A 180 -0.18 22.86 -36.25
CA GLU A 180 0.59 24.01 -35.78
C GLU A 180 1.68 23.59 -34.77
N PRO A 181 2.79 24.35 -34.65
CA PRO A 181 3.81 24.09 -33.63
C PRO A 181 3.22 24.16 -32.21
N ILE A 182 3.54 23.17 -31.38
CA ILE A 182 3.10 23.06 -29.99
C ILE A 182 4.00 23.88 -29.06
N TYR A 183 5.29 23.96 -29.39
CA TYR A 183 6.32 24.68 -28.63
C TYR A 183 6.87 25.87 -29.43
N GLY A 184 7.54 26.80 -28.75
CA GLY A 184 8.20 27.93 -29.39
C GLY A 184 9.32 27.51 -30.34
N GLU A 185 9.71 28.40 -31.26
CA GLU A 185 10.74 28.12 -32.27
C GLU A 185 12.10 27.79 -31.64
N ASP A 186 12.43 28.41 -30.50
CA ASP A 186 13.67 28.22 -29.75
C ASP A 186 13.57 27.17 -28.63
N ASP A 187 12.40 26.56 -28.41
CA ASP A 187 12.23 25.56 -27.36
C ASP A 187 12.96 24.27 -27.72
N LEU A 188 13.94 23.89 -26.89
CA LEU A 188 14.70 22.64 -27.06
C LEU A 188 14.13 21.49 -26.22
N THR A 189 13.37 21.80 -25.18
CA THR A 189 12.78 20.85 -24.25
C THR A 189 11.65 21.48 -23.43
N ASP A 190 10.75 20.66 -22.88
CA ASP A 190 9.70 21.08 -21.94
C ASP A 190 10.22 21.27 -20.49
N ARG A 191 11.54 21.14 -20.28
CA ARG A 191 12.18 21.19 -18.97
C ARG A 191 12.89 22.51 -18.73
N SER A 192 12.83 23.01 -17.49
CA SER A 192 13.49 24.26 -17.10
C SER A 192 15.02 24.17 -17.19
N GLU A 193 15.70 25.30 -17.44
CA GLU A 193 17.18 25.38 -17.40
C GLU A 193 17.74 24.84 -16.07
N ARG A 194 17.01 25.03 -14.96
CA ARG A 194 17.33 24.47 -13.65
C ARG A 194 17.38 22.95 -13.65
N PHE A 195 16.42 22.30 -14.30
CA PHE A 195 16.40 20.83 -14.42
C PHE A 195 17.57 20.34 -15.27
N LEU A 196 17.81 20.97 -16.42
CA LEU A 196 18.92 20.62 -17.33
C LEU A 196 20.28 20.78 -16.64
N ALA A 197 20.45 21.82 -15.81
CA ALA A 197 21.66 22.00 -15.03
C ALA A 197 21.91 20.85 -14.05
N ALA A 198 20.84 20.35 -13.38
CA ALA A 198 20.94 19.21 -12.48
C ALA A 198 21.36 17.93 -13.23
N GLU A 199 20.74 17.69 -14.39
CA GLU A 199 21.01 16.53 -15.23
C GLU A 199 22.45 16.54 -15.80
N ILE A 200 22.94 17.69 -16.28
CA ILE A 200 24.33 17.82 -16.76
C ILE A 200 25.32 17.51 -15.64
N LEU A 201 25.11 18.07 -14.44
CA LEU A 201 25.96 17.78 -13.28
C LEU A 201 25.91 16.30 -12.91
N ARG A 202 24.72 15.68 -12.93
CA ARG A 202 24.55 14.25 -12.64
C ARG A 202 25.31 13.39 -13.67
N GLU A 203 25.29 13.74 -14.95
CA GLU A 203 26.10 13.08 -15.97
C GLU A 203 27.60 13.15 -15.62
N LYS A 204 28.11 14.32 -15.27
CA LYS A 204 29.54 14.50 -14.98
C LYS A 204 29.94 13.73 -13.73
N VAL A 205 29.10 13.72 -12.70
CA VAL A 205 29.29 12.87 -11.52
C VAL A 205 29.44 11.41 -11.98
N PHE A 206 28.48 10.90 -12.73
CA PHE A 206 28.48 9.53 -13.23
C PHE A 206 29.72 9.19 -14.08
N ARG A 207 30.08 10.08 -15.01
CA ARG A 207 31.23 9.90 -15.91
C ARG A 207 32.55 9.79 -15.14
N TRP A 208 32.72 10.57 -14.08
CA TRP A 208 33.97 10.66 -13.32
C TRP A 208 34.05 9.71 -12.12
N THR A 209 32.93 9.10 -11.69
CA THR A 209 32.88 8.15 -10.55
C THR A 209 32.77 6.67 -10.94
N GLY A 210 32.41 6.31 -12.18
CA GLY A 210 32.54 4.93 -12.66
C GLY A 210 31.47 3.94 -12.15
N ASP A 211 31.86 2.70 -11.76
CA ASP A 211 30.95 1.61 -11.31
C ASP A 211 30.49 1.74 -9.86
N GLU A 212 31.11 2.62 -9.11
CA GLU A 212 30.99 2.62 -7.65
C GLU A 212 29.84 3.52 -7.15
N LEU A 213 29.25 4.36 -8.00
CA LEU A 213 28.19 5.31 -7.63
C LEU A 213 27.12 5.54 -8.72
N PRO A 214 26.24 4.56 -9.04
CA PRO A 214 25.22 4.78 -10.07
C PRO A 214 23.82 5.10 -9.51
N TYR A 215 23.41 4.52 -8.39
CA TYR A 215 21.98 4.43 -8.09
C TYR A 215 21.45 5.44 -7.07
N THR A 216 22.32 6.14 -6.35
CA THR A 216 21.87 6.93 -5.19
C THR A 216 22.44 8.33 -5.10
N SER A 217 23.22 8.78 -6.10
CA SER A 217 23.64 10.19 -6.14
C SER A 217 22.53 11.06 -6.72
N THR A 218 22.12 12.08 -5.96
CA THR A 218 21.10 13.06 -6.37
C THR A 218 21.76 14.42 -6.51
N VAL A 219 21.56 15.09 -7.64
CA VAL A 219 21.99 16.47 -7.81
C VAL A 219 20.80 17.39 -7.59
N LEU A 220 20.94 18.30 -6.64
CA LEU A 220 19.99 19.39 -6.41
C LEU A 220 20.61 20.68 -6.93
N ILE A 221 19.79 21.51 -7.58
CA ILE A 221 20.14 22.91 -7.79
C ILE A 221 19.52 23.66 -6.62
N ASP A 222 20.33 24.30 -5.81
CA ASP A 222 19.90 25.03 -4.62
C ASP A 222 19.38 26.41 -5.02
N LYS A 223 20.13 27.08 -5.90
CA LYS A 223 19.83 28.43 -6.37
C LYS A 223 20.18 28.57 -7.85
N PHE A 224 19.30 29.22 -8.60
CA PHE A 224 19.46 29.49 -10.03
C PHE A 224 19.00 30.94 -10.27
N GLU A 225 19.94 31.83 -10.54
CA GLU A 225 19.67 33.25 -10.81
C GLU A 225 20.15 33.62 -12.20
N GLN A 226 19.32 34.36 -12.94
CA GLN A 226 19.65 34.87 -14.26
C GLN A 226 19.80 36.39 -14.20
N GLU A 227 20.98 36.88 -14.59
CA GLU A 227 21.28 38.30 -14.72
C GLU A 227 21.73 38.55 -16.18
N GLY A 228 20.79 38.93 -17.05
CA GLY A 228 21.05 39.04 -18.50
C GLY A 228 21.41 37.69 -19.12
N ARG A 229 22.59 37.58 -19.76
CA ARG A 229 23.11 36.31 -20.30
C ARG A 229 23.88 35.47 -19.27
N LEU A 230 24.10 35.98 -18.05
CA LEU A 230 24.83 35.29 -16.98
C LEU A 230 23.86 34.43 -16.16
N ARG A 231 24.13 33.12 -16.06
CA ARG A 231 23.48 32.22 -15.09
C ARG A 231 24.37 31.97 -13.89
N ARG A 232 23.85 32.20 -12.68
CA ARG A 232 24.50 31.83 -11.41
C ARG A 232 23.81 30.59 -10.86
N ILE A 233 24.53 29.47 -10.86
CA ILE A 233 24.00 28.15 -10.53
C ILE A 233 24.72 27.62 -9.29
N PHE A 234 23.95 27.32 -8.26
CA PHE A 234 24.41 26.68 -7.02
C PHE A 234 23.84 25.27 -6.97
N SER A 235 24.69 24.28 -6.76
CA SER A 235 24.29 22.88 -6.84
C SER A 235 24.92 22.06 -5.73
N THR A 236 24.12 21.16 -5.16
CA THR A 236 24.55 20.20 -4.16
C THR A 236 24.50 18.79 -4.74
N ILE A 237 25.61 18.06 -4.65
CA ILE A 237 25.68 16.64 -5.02
C ILE A 237 25.51 15.81 -3.75
N LEU A 238 24.34 15.21 -3.60
CA LEU A 238 23.98 14.34 -2.48
C LEU A 238 24.46 12.92 -2.73
N VAL A 239 25.02 12.31 -1.69
CA VAL A 239 25.48 10.91 -1.69
C VAL A 239 25.11 10.20 -0.40
N ASP A 240 24.88 8.89 -0.47
CA ASP A 240 24.44 8.10 0.69
C ASP A 240 25.48 7.96 1.79
N ARG A 241 26.77 7.92 1.44
CA ARG A 241 27.86 7.49 2.34
C ARG A 241 29.06 8.42 2.22
N ASP A 242 29.79 8.60 3.32
CA ASP A 242 30.96 9.48 3.34
C ASP A 242 32.11 8.97 2.46
N GLY A 243 32.20 7.65 2.28
CA GLY A 243 33.11 7.04 1.29
C GLY A 243 32.82 7.55 -0.12
N HIS A 244 31.54 7.68 -0.50
CA HIS A 244 31.12 8.21 -1.79
C HIS A 244 31.43 9.71 -1.92
N LYS A 245 31.27 10.49 -0.84
CA LYS A 245 31.68 11.89 -0.78
C LYS A 245 33.17 12.04 -1.03
N ALA A 246 34.01 11.23 -0.37
CA ALA A 246 35.45 11.24 -0.60
C ALA A 246 35.83 10.88 -2.06
N MET A 247 35.07 9.98 -2.68
CA MET A 247 35.27 9.58 -4.08
C MET A 247 34.91 10.69 -5.07
N ILE A 248 33.79 11.40 -4.85
CA ILE A 248 33.36 12.55 -5.68
C ILE A 248 34.32 13.73 -5.53
N ILE A 249 34.74 14.04 -4.29
CA ILE A 249 35.72 15.09 -4.02
C ILE A 249 37.06 14.73 -4.67
N GLY A 250 37.51 13.47 -4.53
CA GLY A 250 38.81 13.00 -5.01
C GLY A 250 39.98 13.59 -4.22
N ARG A 251 41.21 13.15 -4.52
CA ARG A 251 42.42 13.68 -3.84
C ARG A 251 42.49 15.20 -4.01
N LYS A 252 42.56 15.94 -2.88
CA LYS A 252 42.63 17.41 -2.83
C LYS A 252 41.51 18.14 -3.61
N GLY A 253 40.33 17.53 -3.77
CA GLY A 253 39.21 18.15 -4.49
C GLY A 253 39.33 18.13 -6.02
N ALA A 254 40.34 17.44 -6.57
CA ALA A 254 40.63 17.46 -8.00
C ALA A 254 39.45 16.94 -8.85
N LYS A 255 38.76 15.88 -8.39
CA LYS A 255 37.66 15.26 -9.16
C LYS A 255 36.41 16.13 -9.16
N LEU A 256 36.03 16.70 -8.02
CA LEU A 256 34.90 17.64 -7.95
C LEU A 256 35.15 18.91 -8.77
N LYS A 257 36.40 19.40 -8.79
CA LYS A 257 36.79 20.51 -9.66
C LYS A 257 36.62 20.15 -11.14
N GLN A 258 36.98 18.94 -11.54
CA GLN A 258 36.84 18.47 -12.91
C GLN A 258 35.37 18.29 -13.32
N ILE A 259 34.55 17.66 -12.47
CA ILE A 259 33.09 17.53 -12.64
C ILE A 259 32.46 18.90 -12.86
N SER A 260 32.75 19.86 -11.97
CA SER A 260 32.18 21.22 -12.04
C SER A 260 32.63 21.97 -13.30
N THR A 261 33.89 21.80 -13.71
CA THR A 261 34.45 22.50 -14.88
C THR A 261 33.81 22.01 -16.17
N GLU A 262 33.67 20.69 -16.34
CA GLU A 262 33.01 20.11 -17.51
C GLU A 262 31.51 20.38 -17.53
N ALA A 263 30.86 20.35 -16.36
CA ALA A 263 29.44 20.67 -16.27
C ALA A 263 29.17 22.12 -16.67
N ARG A 264 30.01 23.06 -16.23
CA ARG A 264 29.93 24.48 -16.62
C ARG A 264 30.08 24.65 -18.13
N ILE A 265 31.06 24.02 -18.77
CA ILE A 265 31.28 24.11 -20.22
C ILE A 265 30.07 23.57 -21.00
N ASP A 266 29.49 22.45 -20.54
CA ASP A 266 28.28 21.89 -21.16
C ASP A 266 27.06 22.82 -20.99
N MET A 267 26.90 23.45 -19.82
CA MET A 267 25.83 24.43 -19.55
C MET A 267 25.99 25.72 -20.35
N GLU A 268 27.21 26.25 -20.50
CA GLU A 268 27.48 27.45 -21.29
C GLU A 268 27.10 27.26 -22.76
N LYS A 269 27.31 26.06 -23.29
CA LYS A 269 26.90 25.68 -24.64
C LYS A 269 25.39 25.50 -24.77
N LEU A 270 24.74 24.87 -23.79
CA LEU A 270 23.30 24.59 -23.82
C LEU A 270 22.45 25.85 -23.61
N PHE A 271 22.88 26.78 -22.75
CA PHE A 271 22.10 27.97 -22.40
C PHE A 271 22.45 29.19 -23.26
N ASP A 272 23.40 29.07 -24.19
CA ASP A 272 23.91 30.17 -25.03
C ASP A 272 24.22 31.45 -24.21
N GLY A 273 24.97 31.29 -23.11
CA GLY A 273 25.35 32.40 -22.23
C GLY A 273 26.35 32.00 -21.13
N ALA A 274 26.95 33.02 -20.50
CA ALA A 274 28.00 32.82 -19.50
C ALA A 274 27.44 32.15 -18.23
N VAL A 275 28.18 31.20 -17.64
CA VAL A 275 27.81 30.59 -16.35
C VAL A 275 28.86 31.00 -15.32
N GLY A 276 28.43 31.69 -14.25
CA GLY A 276 29.31 32.34 -13.27
C GLY A 276 30.27 31.38 -12.55
N ARG A 277 31.45 31.86 -12.16
CA ARG A 277 32.49 31.08 -11.45
C ARG A 277 32.07 30.58 -10.06
N THR A 278 31.04 31.18 -9.46
CA THR A 278 30.56 30.85 -8.11
C THR A 278 29.58 29.67 -8.12
N MET A 279 29.98 28.54 -8.68
CA MET A 279 29.41 27.26 -8.25
C MET A 279 29.96 26.99 -6.85
N ARG A 280 29.15 27.15 -5.80
CA ARG A 280 29.52 26.66 -4.47
C ARG A 280 29.59 25.13 -4.57
N ARG A 281 30.80 24.57 -4.40
CA ARG A 281 31.11 23.15 -4.69
C ARG A 281 30.92 22.32 -3.44
N ASP A 282 29.66 22.05 -3.09
CA ASP A 282 29.35 21.29 -1.88
C ASP A 282 28.88 19.87 -2.25
N CYS A 283 29.64 18.88 -1.77
CA CYS A 283 29.20 17.49 -1.75
C CYS A 283 28.79 17.17 -0.32
N ALA A 284 27.50 16.93 -0.13
CA ALA A 284 26.90 16.71 1.17
C ALA A 284 26.36 15.26 1.26
N PRO A 285 26.52 14.57 2.39
CA PRO A 285 25.72 13.38 2.62
C PRO A 285 24.23 13.77 2.61
N MET A 286 23.32 12.87 2.19
CA MET A 286 21.87 13.11 2.09
C MET A 286 21.17 13.62 3.38
N ASP A 287 21.91 13.83 4.47
CA ASP A 287 21.40 14.04 5.82
C ASP A 287 21.79 15.41 6.42
N THR A 288 22.10 16.40 5.58
CA THR A 288 22.36 17.78 6.05
C THR A 288 21.17 18.68 5.75
N SER A 289 20.27 18.80 6.73
CA SER A 289 19.30 19.88 6.84
C SER A 289 19.96 21.11 7.48
N ASP A 290 20.68 21.91 6.70
CA ASP A 290 21.11 23.25 7.12
C ASP A 290 20.90 24.24 5.97
N VAL A 291 19.66 24.73 5.86
CA VAL A 291 19.38 25.97 5.11
C VAL A 291 19.57 27.13 6.09
N TRP A 292 20.67 27.85 5.87
CA TRP A 292 20.91 29.18 6.42
C TRP A 292 19.84 30.15 5.91
N LEU A 293 19.09 30.78 6.82
CA LEU A 293 18.30 31.99 6.53
C LEU A 293 18.59 33.06 7.58
N ASN A 294 19.39 34.03 7.13
CA ASN A 294 19.38 35.47 7.39
C ASN A 294 19.66 36.04 8.79
N HIS A 295 20.71 36.86 8.85
CA HIS A 295 20.59 38.20 9.43
C HIS A 295 21.05 39.25 8.37
N PRO A 296 20.25 40.31 8.13
CA PRO A 296 20.65 41.45 7.30
C PRO A 296 21.59 42.38 8.10
N ASP A 297 22.22 43.32 7.38
CA ASP A 297 23.08 44.42 7.84
C ASP A 297 24.60 44.21 7.66
N ASN A 298 25.10 44.49 6.45
CA ASN A 298 25.81 45.74 6.19
C ASN A 298 26.34 45.76 4.74
N ALA A 299 25.84 46.72 3.95
CA ALA A 299 26.49 47.16 2.73
C ALA A 299 27.61 48.15 3.10
N GLY A 300 28.82 47.93 2.62
CA GLY A 300 29.93 48.86 2.82
C GLY A 300 31.28 48.29 2.40
N GLN A 301 31.64 48.61 1.15
CA GLN A 301 32.89 48.55 0.39
C GLN A 301 34.29 48.36 1.07
N PRO A 302 35.33 48.02 0.26
CA PRO A 302 36.58 47.37 0.69
C PRO A 302 37.76 48.34 0.87
N GLU A 303 38.80 47.97 1.65
CA GLU A 303 40.21 48.34 1.37
C GLU A 303 41.24 47.64 2.30
N ALA A 304 42.53 47.76 1.95
CA ALA A 304 43.64 46.87 2.25
C ALA A 304 44.54 47.27 3.46
N GLY A 305 44.97 46.27 4.25
CA GLY A 305 46.19 46.18 5.09
C GLY A 305 46.45 47.26 6.17
N PRO A 306 47.51 47.15 7.01
CA PRO A 306 48.23 45.99 7.54
C PRO A 306 48.18 45.90 9.11
N GLU A 307 48.74 44.83 9.70
CA GLU A 307 49.17 44.75 11.12
C GLU A 307 50.01 45.99 11.54
N PRO A 308 50.18 46.40 12.85
CA PRO A 308 50.59 45.53 13.97
C PRO A 308 50.25 45.99 15.43
N VAL A 309 50.84 45.26 16.40
CA VAL A 309 51.36 45.69 17.74
C VAL A 309 50.59 45.27 19.00
N ARG A 310 51.33 44.58 19.87
CA ARG A 310 51.04 44.11 21.24
C ARG A 310 51.40 45.18 22.31
N VAL A 311 51.28 44.73 23.58
CA VAL A 311 51.93 45.16 24.85
C VAL A 311 51.11 46.11 25.78
N PRO A 312 51.25 46.00 27.12
CA PRO A 312 50.25 45.38 28.02
C PRO A 312 50.15 46.09 29.41
N THR A 313 49.86 45.32 30.48
CA THR A 313 49.99 45.61 31.95
C THR A 313 48.83 46.39 32.56
N SER A 314 48.40 46.21 33.81
CA SER A 314 48.73 45.46 35.05
C SER A 314 47.53 45.73 35.99
N GLY A 315 47.10 44.96 36.98
CA GLY A 315 47.75 44.08 37.95
C GLY A 315 46.88 44.13 39.23
N GLY A 316 46.95 43.11 40.10
CA GLY A 316 46.32 43.13 41.42
C GLY A 316 45.69 41.79 41.81
N GLU A 317 46.39 41.03 42.65
CA GLU A 317 46.11 39.66 43.12
C GLU A 317 46.05 39.67 44.69
N PRO A 318 45.91 38.53 45.42
CA PRO A 318 44.71 37.96 46.11
C PRO A 318 44.91 37.93 47.67
N PRO A 319 44.51 36.94 48.54
CA PRO A 319 43.64 35.74 48.45
C PRO A 319 42.73 35.40 49.68
N SER A 320 41.83 34.42 49.54
CA SER A 320 41.69 33.20 50.40
C SER A 320 40.47 32.36 49.95
N ALA A 321 40.69 31.16 49.39
CA ALA A 321 40.60 29.82 49.99
C ALA A 321 39.20 29.18 49.82
N ALA A 322 38.97 27.93 49.43
CA ALA A 322 39.72 26.86 48.77
C ALA A 322 38.68 25.78 48.39
N GLY A 323 38.74 25.21 47.18
CA GLY A 323 37.84 24.12 46.75
C GLY A 323 38.13 23.67 45.31
N ARG A 324 38.98 22.65 45.18
CA ARG A 324 39.68 22.21 43.96
C ARG A 324 38.77 21.76 42.80
N THR A 325 39.00 22.32 41.61
CA THR A 325 38.58 21.79 40.30
C THR A 325 39.75 21.85 39.31
N THR A 326 40.06 20.73 38.63
CA THR A 326 40.53 20.54 37.22
C THR A 326 41.29 19.19 37.06
N PRO A 327 41.45 18.60 35.83
CA PRO A 327 41.22 19.20 34.52
C PRO A 327 40.32 18.42 33.54
N THR A 328 39.51 19.19 32.82
CA THR A 328 38.93 18.87 31.52
C THR A 328 40.02 18.66 30.47
N ARG A 329 39.99 17.52 29.77
CA ARG A 329 40.84 17.24 28.62
C ARG A 329 40.02 16.75 27.42
N ARG A 330 40.09 17.56 26.37
CA ARG A 330 39.88 17.29 24.93
C ARG A 330 38.46 17.04 24.39
N ARG A 331 37.98 18.10 23.71
CA ARG A 331 37.12 18.09 22.52
C ARG A 331 37.43 16.88 21.62
N THR A 332 36.43 16.03 21.42
CA THR A 332 36.33 15.15 20.25
C THR A 332 35.42 15.81 19.21
N ALA A 333 35.78 15.57 17.95
CA ALA A 333 35.36 16.20 16.70
C ALA A 333 33.83 16.32 16.47
N PRO A 334 33.37 17.19 15.53
CA PRO A 334 31.95 17.33 15.23
C PRO A 334 31.41 15.99 14.70
N ARG A 335 30.37 15.49 15.36
CA ARG A 335 29.68 14.25 14.99
C ARG A 335 28.88 14.49 13.71
N SER A 336 29.00 13.57 12.76
CA SER A 336 28.27 13.51 11.49
C SER A 336 26.75 13.53 11.71
N ASP A 337 26.08 14.60 11.28
CA ASP A 337 24.62 14.67 11.32
C ASP A 337 24.03 13.68 10.34
N ASN A 338 23.28 12.75 10.90
CA ASN A 338 22.49 11.78 10.16
C ASN A 338 21.06 11.70 10.71
N ARG A 339 20.56 12.87 11.10
CA ARG A 339 19.40 13.09 11.95
C ARG A 339 18.47 14.06 11.25
N ILE A 340 17.35 13.53 10.76
CA ILE A 340 16.24 14.33 10.25
C ILE A 340 15.34 14.66 11.43
N ALA A 341 15.02 15.94 11.61
CA ALA A 341 14.24 16.43 12.73
C ALA A 341 12.92 17.06 12.29
N GLU A 342 11.93 16.97 13.17
CA GLU A 342 10.67 17.73 13.15
C GLU A 342 9.93 17.71 11.80
N GLN A 343 9.93 16.57 11.11
CA GLN A 343 9.24 16.43 9.83
C GLN A 343 7.75 16.16 10.04
N PRO A 344 6.86 16.91 9.37
CA PRO A 344 5.44 16.63 9.42
C PRO A 344 5.16 15.26 8.79
N GLY A 345 4.43 14.43 9.51
CA GLY A 345 4.10 13.09 9.06
C GLY A 345 2.96 12.44 9.82
N PHE A 346 2.48 11.34 9.24
CA PHE A 346 1.42 10.50 9.79
C PHE A 346 1.91 9.07 9.90
N VAL A 347 1.51 8.37 10.97
CA VAL A 347 1.64 6.92 11.01
C VAL A 347 0.57 6.32 10.09
N LEU A 348 1.00 5.60 9.07
CA LEU A 348 0.11 4.81 8.21
C LEU A 348 -0.20 3.46 8.87
N HIS A 349 0.86 2.71 9.20
CA HIS A 349 0.78 1.40 9.87
C HIS A 349 1.80 1.29 11.00
N SER A 350 1.47 0.47 11.99
CA SER A 350 2.38 0.12 13.07
C SER A 350 2.42 -1.40 13.26
N TYR A 351 3.62 -1.96 13.34
CA TYR A 351 3.88 -3.37 13.53
C TYR A 351 4.75 -3.57 14.77
N PRO A 352 4.44 -4.53 15.64
CA PRO A 352 5.33 -4.91 16.73
C PRO A 352 6.73 -5.30 16.21
N TYR A 353 7.79 -4.73 16.79
CA TYR A 353 9.18 -5.04 16.43
C TYR A 353 10.05 -5.12 17.68
N ARG A 354 10.54 -6.31 18.04
CA ARG A 354 11.17 -6.56 19.36
C ARG A 354 10.23 -6.28 20.54
N GLU A 355 10.62 -6.69 21.74
CA GLU A 355 9.76 -6.66 22.94
C GLU A 355 9.20 -5.27 23.25
N THR A 356 10.05 -4.26 23.16
CA THR A 356 9.72 -2.89 23.55
C THR A 356 9.57 -1.92 22.39
N SER A 357 9.75 -2.34 21.14
CA SER A 357 9.82 -1.42 19.99
C SER A 357 8.70 -1.66 18.96
N LEU A 358 8.49 -0.70 18.07
CA LEU A 358 7.56 -0.78 16.94
C LEU A 358 8.32 -0.49 15.64
N ILE A 359 7.94 -1.13 14.54
CA ILE A 359 8.17 -0.60 13.20
C ILE A 359 6.91 0.18 12.83
N ILE A 360 7.07 1.40 12.35
CA ILE A 360 5.98 2.21 11.82
C ILE A 360 6.28 2.53 10.36
N ASP A 361 5.30 2.33 9.50
CA ASP A 361 5.31 2.95 8.17
C ASP A 361 4.66 4.32 8.32
N VAL A 362 5.39 5.37 7.95
CA VAL A 362 4.94 6.76 8.03
C VAL A 362 4.85 7.37 6.65
N PHE A 363 3.95 8.32 6.47
CA PHE A 363 3.92 9.18 5.30
C PHE A 363 4.36 10.57 5.73
N THR A 364 5.36 11.12 5.06
CA THR A 364 5.95 12.42 5.40
C THR A 364 5.92 13.32 4.17
N ARG A 365 5.76 14.62 4.40
CA ARG A 365 5.59 15.60 3.32
C ARG A 365 6.77 15.69 2.37
N ALA A 366 7.99 15.65 2.92
CA ALA A 366 9.24 15.89 2.19
C ALA A 366 10.03 14.62 1.86
N HIS A 367 9.70 13.48 2.48
CA HIS A 367 10.44 12.22 2.31
C HIS A 367 9.55 11.05 1.91
N GLY A 368 8.26 11.32 1.63
CA GLY A 368 7.32 10.30 1.17
C GLY A 368 7.07 9.23 2.23
N ARG A 369 6.81 8.01 1.76
CA ARG A 369 6.59 6.86 2.64
C ARG A 369 7.91 6.30 3.18
N LEU A 370 8.05 6.19 4.50
CA LEU A 370 9.24 5.70 5.18
C LEU A 370 8.91 4.60 6.20
N ALA A 371 9.84 3.67 6.42
CA ALA A 371 9.76 2.73 7.55
C ALA A 371 10.69 3.20 8.68
N LEU A 372 10.13 3.44 9.87
CA LEU A 372 10.87 3.87 11.06
C LEU A 372 10.76 2.83 12.18
N VAL A 373 11.81 2.66 12.97
CA VAL A 373 11.85 1.83 14.17
C VAL A 373 11.73 2.74 15.38
N ALA A 374 10.61 2.68 16.08
CA ALA A 374 10.37 3.35 17.35
C ALA A 374 10.87 2.48 18.51
N LYS A 375 12.15 2.67 18.89
CA LYS A 375 12.78 1.91 19.97
C LYS A 375 12.16 2.24 21.32
N GLY A 376 11.79 1.22 22.09
CA GLY A 376 11.23 1.43 23.43
C GLY A 376 9.81 2.00 23.47
N ALA A 377 9.12 2.13 22.32
CA ALA A 377 7.77 2.68 22.22
C ALA A 377 6.70 1.92 23.01
N LYS A 378 6.89 0.63 23.30
CA LYS A 378 5.93 -0.20 24.04
C LYS A 378 6.16 -0.21 25.55
N ARG A 379 7.18 0.48 26.07
CA ARG A 379 7.46 0.53 27.52
C ARG A 379 6.35 1.30 28.26
N PRO A 380 6.00 0.93 29.51
CA PRO A 380 4.90 1.55 30.25
C PRO A 380 4.94 3.08 30.32
N HIS A 381 6.14 3.65 30.46
CA HIS A 381 6.40 5.09 30.58
C HIS A 381 7.01 5.72 29.30
N SER A 382 6.88 5.06 28.14
CA SER A 382 7.45 5.60 26.90
C SER A 382 6.67 6.82 26.41
N ALA A 383 7.37 7.93 26.17
CA ALA A 383 6.80 9.12 25.55
C ALA A 383 6.21 8.84 24.15
N LEU A 384 6.64 7.75 23.49
CA LEU A 384 6.18 7.34 22.16
C LEU A 384 4.90 6.48 22.18
N ARG A 385 4.50 5.93 23.34
CA ARG A 385 3.42 4.92 23.44
C ARG A 385 2.03 5.48 23.08
N GLY A 386 1.77 6.73 23.45
CA GLY A 386 0.49 7.40 23.17
C GLY A 386 0.47 8.24 21.90
N VAL A 387 1.66 8.57 21.35
CA VAL A 387 1.80 9.51 20.24
C VAL A 387 1.78 8.82 18.87
N LEU A 388 2.22 7.56 18.77
CA LEU A 388 2.33 6.83 17.51
C LEU A 388 1.00 6.21 17.01
N GLN A 389 -0.11 6.89 17.25
CA GLN A 389 -1.41 6.50 16.74
C GLN A 389 -1.57 6.90 15.27
N THR A 390 -2.32 6.10 14.50
CA THR A 390 -2.68 6.44 13.12
C THR A 390 -3.59 7.68 13.09
N PHE A 391 -3.56 8.41 11.97
CA PHE A 391 -4.38 9.61 11.71
C PHE A 391 -4.06 10.86 12.57
N GLN A 392 -3.12 10.77 13.50
CA GLN A 392 -2.65 11.93 14.26
C GLN A 392 -1.51 12.65 13.52
N PRO A 393 -1.53 13.99 13.44
CA PRO A 393 -0.45 14.76 12.85
C PRO A 393 0.75 14.79 13.80
N LEU A 394 1.90 14.34 13.31
CA LEU A 394 3.12 14.21 14.10
C LEU A 394 4.27 15.02 13.50
N ALA A 395 5.09 15.58 14.37
CA ALA A 395 6.44 16.02 14.05
C ALA A 395 7.40 14.87 14.37
N LEU A 396 7.93 14.26 13.33
CA LEU A 396 8.75 13.05 13.39
C LEU A 396 10.22 13.40 13.20
N SER A 397 11.06 12.92 14.12
CA SER A 397 12.52 12.99 13.99
C SER A 397 13.10 11.59 13.97
N TRP A 398 14.01 11.29 13.05
CA TRP A 398 14.64 9.98 12.93
C TRP A 398 16.12 10.09 12.55
N VAL A 399 16.84 8.99 12.75
CA VAL A 399 18.25 8.83 12.42
C VAL A 399 18.45 7.53 11.65
N GLY A 400 19.24 7.58 10.59
CA GLY A 400 19.76 6.39 9.92
C GLY A 400 19.69 6.43 8.39
N LYS A 401 20.60 5.68 7.75
CA LYS A 401 20.84 5.62 6.30
C LYS A 401 20.27 4.37 5.60
N SER A 402 19.48 3.55 6.30
CA SER A 402 18.89 2.31 5.80
C SER A 402 17.42 2.50 5.42
N GLU A 403 16.89 1.61 4.56
CA GLU A 403 15.44 1.57 4.21
C GLU A 403 14.51 1.50 5.44
N MET A 404 15.06 1.06 6.57
CA MET A 404 14.45 1.10 7.89
C MET A 404 15.28 2.01 8.80
N ARG A 405 14.75 3.18 9.15
CA ARG A 405 15.45 4.21 9.95
C ARG A 405 15.04 4.12 11.42
N THR A 406 15.75 4.74 12.35
CA THR A 406 15.37 4.72 13.78
C THR A 406 14.65 6.01 14.14
N LEU A 407 13.39 5.92 14.58
CA LEU A 407 12.67 7.05 15.14
C LEU A 407 13.35 7.48 16.45
N THR A 408 13.68 8.77 16.53
CA THR A 408 14.32 9.38 17.71
C THR A 408 13.36 10.21 18.54
N LYS A 409 12.37 10.85 17.89
CA LYS A 409 11.38 11.70 18.53
C LYS A 409 10.10 11.69 17.71
N ALA A 410 8.95 11.70 18.37
CA ALA A 410 7.66 11.96 17.75
C ALA A 410 6.88 12.86 18.71
N GLU A 411 6.40 13.99 18.21
CA GLU A 411 5.57 14.93 18.97
C GLU A 411 4.25 15.14 18.25
N TRP A 412 3.18 15.21 19.02
CA TRP A 412 1.86 15.54 18.48
C TRP A 412 1.81 17.04 18.17
N VAL A 413 1.44 17.38 16.94
CA VAL A 413 1.39 18.79 16.48
C VAL A 413 0.04 19.43 16.83
N GLY A 414 -0.93 18.66 17.31
CA GLY A 414 -2.27 19.15 17.63
C GLY A 414 -3.16 19.35 16.39
N GLY A 415 -4.41 19.74 16.64
CA GLY A 415 -5.24 20.38 15.61
C GLY A 415 -6.16 19.49 14.76
N MET A 416 -6.24 18.17 14.99
CA MET A 416 -7.22 17.31 14.31
C MET A 416 -8.13 16.55 15.28
N ARG A 417 -9.42 16.51 14.94
CA ARG A 417 -10.40 15.65 15.62
C ARG A 417 -10.09 14.17 15.33
N PRO A 418 -10.21 13.26 16.31
CA PRO A 418 -10.06 11.84 16.06
C PRO A 418 -11.11 11.34 15.06
N LEU A 419 -10.70 10.46 14.14
CA LEU A 419 -11.65 9.76 13.28
C LEU A 419 -12.42 8.70 14.08
N THR A 420 -13.73 8.64 13.88
CA THR A 420 -14.64 7.67 14.51
C THR A 420 -15.60 7.06 13.49
N GLY A 421 -16.22 5.93 13.81
CA GLY A 421 -17.22 5.28 12.94
C GLY A 421 -16.72 5.03 11.50
N ASP A 422 -17.56 5.37 10.51
CA ASP A 422 -17.25 5.22 9.08
C ASP A 422 -16.04 6.06 8.64
N ALA A 423 -15.84 7.24 9.24
CA ALA A 423 -14.69 8.10 8.94
C ALA A 423 -13.36 7.41 9.28
N LEU A 424 -13.34 6.58 10.33
CA LEU A 424 -12.17 5.78 10.71
C LEU A 424 -11.89 4.68 9.69
N LEU A 425 -12.92 3.97 9.21
CA LEU A 425 -12.78 2.95 8.16
C LEU A 425 -12.29 3.58 6.85
N CYS A 426 -12.83 4.76 6.51
CA CYS A 426 -12.38 5.56 5.37
C CYS A 426 -10.92 5.98 5.52
N GLY A 427 -10.50 6.38 6.71
CA GLY A 427 -9.09 6.67 7.03
C GLY A 427 -8.18 5.47 6.76
N PHE A 428 -8.55 4.27 7.23
CA PHE A 428 -7.75 3.05 6.97
C PHE A 428 -7.69 2.71 5.49
N TYR A 429 -8.80 2.87 4.77
CA TYR A 429 -8.83 2.69 3.32
C TYR A 429 -7.84 3.62 2.59
N VAL A 430 -7.83 4.90 2.96
CA VAL A 430 -6.89 5.90 2.43
C VAL A 430 -5.43 5.54 2.77
N ASN A 431 -5.15 5.05 3.98
CA ASN A 431 -3.81 4.57 4.36
C ASN A 431 -3.36 3.38 3.50
N GLU A 432 -4.24 2.41 3.28
CA GLU A 432 -3.96 1.24 2.44
C GLU A 432 -3.68 1.64 1.00
N LEU A 433 -4.42 2.60 0.45
CA LEU A 433 -4.15 3.15 -0.86
C LEU A 433 -2.75 3.80 -0.93
N LEU A 434 -2.38 4.64 0.04
CA LEU A 434 -1.03 5.22 0.11
C LEU A 434 0.06 4.13 0.20
N VAL A 435 -0.17 3.07 0.96
CA VAL A 435 0.79 1.96 1.09
C VAL A 435 0.94 1.17 -0.23
N LYS A 436 -0.12 1.06 -1.02
CA LYS A 436 -0.13 0.31 -2.28
C LYS A 436 0.38 1.12 -3.48
N PHE A 437 0.05 2.41 -3.53
CA PHE A 437 0.34 3.28 -4.67
C PHE A 437 1.63 4.10 -4.49
N CYS A 438 2.00 4.50 -3.27
CA CYS A 438 3.21 5.28 -3.06
C CYS A 438 4.45 4.38 -2.91
N ALA A 439 5.49 4.65 -3.69
CA ALA A 439 6.79 4.05 -3.49
C ALA A 439 7.42 4.52 -2.16
N ARG A 440 8.37 3.75 -1.63
CA ARG A 440 9.14 4.19 -0.45
C ARG A 440 10.12 5.28 -0.87
N GLU A 441 10.31 6.25 0.02
CA GLU A 441 11.23 7.39 -0.18
C GLU A 441 10.89 8.25 -1.41
N ASP A 442 9.64 8.22 -1.87
CA ASP A 442 9.12 9.01 -2.99
C ASP A 442 8.19 10.13 -2.48
N PRO A 443 8.67 11.39 -2.41
CA PRO A 443 7.91 12.48 -1.81
C PRO A 443 6.83 13.02 -2.75
N HIS A 444 5.58 12.97 -2.27
CA HIS A 444 4.43 13.59 -2.94
C HIS A 444 3.86 14.69 -2.04
N THR A 445 4.39 15.92 -2.13
CA THR A 445 3.97 17.04 -1.28
C THR A 445 2.49 17.39 -1.46
N ALA A 446 2.01 17.45 -2.71
CA ALA A 446 0.60 17.75 -2.99
C ALA A 446 -0.33 16.63 -2.48
N LEU A 447 0.05 15.36 -2.62
CA LEU A 447 -0.70 14.23 -2.08
C LEU A 447 -0.71 14.22 -0.55
N PHE A 448 0.38 14.60 0.10
CA PHE A 448 0.45 14.75 1.55
C PHE A 448 -0.50 15.84 2.05
N ASP A 449 -0.49 17.01 1.40
CA ASP A 449 -1.38 18.11 1.75
C ASP A 449 -2.85 17.72 1.52
N HIS A 450 -3.14 16.97 0.45
CA HIS A 450 -4.47 16.41 0.21
C HIS A 450 -4.87 15.34 1.22
N TYR A 451 -3.95 14.47 1.63
CA TYR A 451 -4.21 13.46 2.66
C TYR A 451 -4.60 14.12 3.99
N LEU A 452 -3.89 15.16 4.41
CA LEU A 452 -4.25 15.96 5.59
C LEU A 452 -5.65 16.58 5.45
N LEU A 453 -5.96 17.17 4.28
CA LEU A 453 -7.28 17.70 4.00
C LEU A 453 -8.36 16.60 4.08
N THR A 454 -8.13 15.45 3.46
CA THR A 454 -9.03 14.28 3.50
C THR A 454 -9.31 13.84 4.93
N LEU A 455 -8.28 13.67 5.77
CA LEU A 455 -8.46 13.31 7.18
C LEU A 455 -9.25 14.38 7.93
N THR A 456 -8.98 15.66 7.66
CA THR A 456 -9.69 16.78 8.30
C THR A 456 -11.17 16.79 7.93
N ARG A 457 -11.50 16.61 6.64
CA ARG A 457 -12.88 16.57 6.14
C ARG A 457 -13.65 15.37 6.70
N LEU A 458 -13.02 14.19 6.72
CA LEU A 458 -13.59 12.99 7.35
C LEU A 458 -13.83 13.18 8.86
N ALA A 459 -12.93 13.88 9.56
CA ALA A 459 -13.07 14.14 10.99
C ALA A 459 -14.14 15.20 11.34
N HIS A 460 -14.67 15.91 10.33
CA HIS A 460 -15.79 16.84 10.45
C HIS A 460 -17.09 16.26 9.84
N ASP A 461 -17.14 14.93 9.68
CA ASP A 461 -18.30 14.19 9.19
C ASP A 461 -18.78 14.64 7.80
N GLU A 462 -17.88 15.17 6.96
CA GLU A 462 -18.21 15.42 5.56
C GLU A 462 -18.53 14.10 4.84
N PRO A 463 -19.42 14.11 3.83
CA PRO A 463 -19.86 12.90 3.16
C PRO A 463 -18.68 12.09 2.61
N ALA A 464 -18.40 10.94 3.24
CA ALA A 464 -17.23 10.12 2.94
C ALA A 464 -17.11 9.77 1.46
N VAL A 465 -18.23 9.58 0.77
CA VAL A 465 -18.22 9.29 -0.67
C VAL A 465 -17.52 10.40 -1.46
N GLN A 466 -17.83 11.67 -1.20
CA GLN A 466 -17.23 12.82 -1.88
C GLN A 466 -15.75 12.96 -1.50
N VAL A 467 -15.46 12.87 -0.21
CA VAL A 467 -14.09 13.02 0.33
C VAL A 467 -13.15 11.93 -0.23
N LEU A 468 -13.63 10.69 -0.32
CA LEU A 468 -12.87 9.58 -0.90
C LEU A 468 -12.68 9.72 -2.40
N ARG A 469 -13.69 10.17 -3.16
CA ARG A 469 -13.54 10.37 -4.62
C ARG A 469 -12.48 11.43 -4.94
N SER A 470 -12.53 12.54 -4.21
CA SER A 470 -11.55 13.63 -4.32
C SER A 470 -10.13 13.10 -4.03
N PHE A 471 -9.95 12.36 -2.93
CA PHE A 471 -8.65 11.77 -2.58
C PHE A 471 -8.14 10.78 -3.63
N GLU A 472 -8.96 9.83 -4.09
CA GLU A 472 -8.54 8.80 -5.06
C GLU A 472 -8.11 9.40 -6.40
N ARG A 473 -8.82 10.43 -6.86
CA ARG A 473 -8.47 11.14 -8.09
C ARG A 473 -7.12 11.83 -7.95
N VAL A 474 -6.89 12.52 -6.84
CA VAL A 474 -5.59 13.14 -6.54
C VAL A 474 -4.50 12.09 -6.39
N LEU A 475 -4.76 10.98 -5.70
CA LEU A 475 -3.83 9.86 -5.59
C LEU A 475 -3.39 9.37 -6.97
N LEU A 476 -4.33 9.03 -7.85
CA LEU A 476 -4.02 8.55 -9.20
C LEU A 476 -3.26 9.62 -9.99
N ARG A 477 -3.59 10.90 -9.84
CA ARG A 477 -2.89 12.00 -10.53
C ARG A 477 -1.45 12.15 -10.05
N GLU A 478 -1.24 12.26 -8.74
CA GLU A 478 0.08 12.47 -8.13
C GLU A 478 1.00 11.25 -8.29
N THR A 479 0.43 10.05 -8.42
CA THR A 479 1.18 8.81 -8.68
C THR A 479 1.33 8.48 -10.17
N GLY A 480 0.77 9.30 -11.06
CA GLY A 480 0.94 9.20 -12.51
C GLY A 480 0.04 8.18 -13.21
N TYR A 481 -1.04 7.72 -12.57
CA TYR A 481 -2.04 6.80 -13.13
C TYR A 481 -3.31 7.49 -13.64
N ALA A 482 -3.53 8.78 -13.35
CA ALA A 482 -4.73 9.48 -13.81
C ALA A 482 -4.68 9.84 -15.30
N MET A 483 -5.81 9.64 -15.97
CA MET A 483 -6.08 10.16 -17.31
C MET A 483 -6.96 11.42 -17.21
N PRO A 484 -6.82 12.40 -18.13
CA PRO A 484 -7.71 13.56 -18.17
C PRO A 484 -9.18 13.12 -18.31
N LEU A 485 -10.08 13.70 -17.51
CA LEU A 485 -11.51 13.38 -17.58
C LEU A 485 -12.27 14.35 -18.50
N ASP A 486 -11.66 15.47 -18.87
CA ASP A 486 -12.24 16.52 -19.72
C ASP A 486 -12.02 16.30 -21.23
N ARG A 487 -11.24 15.28 -21.61
CA ARG A 487 -10.91 14.98 -23.01
C ARG A 487 -11.11 13.51 -23.36
N THR A 488 -11.53 13.27 -24.60
CA THR A 488 -11.67 11.93 -25.16
C THR A 488 -10.32 11.38 -25.65
N VAL A 489 -10.28 10.09 -25.99
CA VAL A 489 -9.10 9.44 -26.63
C VAL A 489 -8.71 10.14 -27.94
N THR A 490 -9.67 10.70 -28.67
CA THR A 490 -9.45 11.48 -29.89
C THR A 490 -9.08 12.94 -29.63
N ARG A 491 -8.84 13.31 -28.36
CA ARG A 491 -8.50 14.66 -27.87
C ARG A 491 -9.60 15.70 -28.07
N GLN A 492 -10.84 15.28 -28.30
CA GLN A 492 -11.99 16.18 -28.29
C GLN A 492 -12.42 16.46 -26.86
N ASN A 493 -13.03 17.62 -26.61
CA ASN A 493 -13.57 17.93 -25.29
C ASN A 493 -14.74 17.01 -24.96
N VAL A 494 -14.80 16.55 -23.71
CA VAL A 494 -15.94 15.81 -23.18
C VAL A 494 -17.16 16.73 -23.13
N ALA A 495 -18.25 16.30 -23.76
CA ALA A 495 -19.50 17.03 -23.80
C ALA A 495 -20.45 16.53 -22.70
N ALA A 496 -21.03 17.47 -21.94
CA ALA A 496 -21.87 17.15 -20.78
C ALA A 496 -23.06 16.23 -21.10
N GLY A 497 -23.69 16.41 -22.28
CA GLY A 497 -24.86 15.64 -22.71
C GLY A 497 -24.56 14.26 -23.30
N CYS A 498 -23.29 13.88 -23.44
CA CYS A 498 -22.88 12.61 -24.06
C CYS A 498 -22.54 11.55 -22.99
N SER A 499 -22.47 10.29 -23.41
CA SER A 499 -21.99 9.18 -22.57
C SER A 499 -20.70 8.60 -23.14
N TYR A 500 -19.80 8.17 -22.24
CA TYR A 500 -18.46 7.71 -22.58
C TYR A 500 -18.16 6.37 -21.92
N VAL A 501 -17.47 5.47 -22.61
CA VAL A 501 -16.84 4.29 -22.02
C VAL A 501 -15.44 4.68 -21.56
N PHE A 502 -15.10 4.43 -20.31
CA PHE A 502 -13.78 4.81 -19.78
C PHE A 502 -12.76 3.67 -19.92
N ASP A 503 -11.68 3.92 -20.69
CA ASP A 503 -10.53 3.04 -20.83
C ASP A 503 -9.42 3.50 -19.86
N PRO A 504 -8.88 2.65 -18.97
CA PRO A 504 -7.87 3.05 -17.99
C PRO A 504 -6.57 3.55 -18.60
N GLU A 505 -6.23 3.10 -19.81
CA GLU A 505 -4.98 3.47 -20.48
C GLU A 505 -5.17 4.59 -21.49
N ARG A 506 -6.39 4.80 -21.98
CA ARG A 506 -6.68 5.76 -23.06
C ARG A 506 -7.55 6.94 -22.63
N GLY A 507 -8.34 6.82 -21.57
CA GLY A 507 -9.30 7.84 -21.11
C GLY A 507 -10.72 7.63 -21.66
N ALA A 508 -11.49 8.71 -21.76
CA ALA A 508 -12.91 8.65 -22.17
C ALA A 508 -13.07 8.35 -23.68
N ARG A 509 -13.91 7.37 -24.04
CA ARG A 509 -14.24 7.01 -25.43
C ARG A 509 -15.73 7.17 -25.71
N ASP A 510 -16.09 7.66 -26.89
CA ASP A 510 -17.50 7.76 -27.30
C ASP A 510 -18.15 6.37 -27.39
N VAL A 511 -19.40 6.27 -26.91
CA VAL A 511 -20.16 5.00 -26.89
C VAL A 511 -20.45 4.48 -28.31
N ASP A 512 -20.55 5.35 -29.31
CA ASP A 512 -21.00 5.02 -30.67
C ASP A 512 -19.89 4.62 -31.66
N THR A 513 -18.61 4.64 -31.27
CA THR A 513 -17.51 4.18 -32.14
C THR A 513 -17.32 2.67 -32.06
N PHE A 514 -18.27 1.92 -32.62
CA PHE A 514 -18.17 0.47 -32.82
C PHE A 514 -18.15 0.13 -34.32
N GLU A 515 -16.96 0.15 -34.94
CA GLU A 515 -16.72 -0.59 -36.19
C GLU A 515 -15.41 -1.38 -36.13
N SER A 516 -15.60 -2.71 -36.16
CA SER A 516 -14.79 -3.73 -36.85
C SER A 516 -13.29 -3.88 -36.53
N HIS A 517 -12.88 -4.41 -35.37
CA HIS A 517 -11.63 -5.21 -35.30
C HIS A 517 -11.78 -6.36 -34.29
N ALA A 518 -11.67 -7.59 -34.80
CA ALA A 518 -12.03 -8.85 -34.16
C ALA A 518 -11.13 -9.32 -32.99
N HIS A 519 -10.50 -8.42 -32.23
CA HIS A 519 -9.65 -8.78 -31.07
C HIS A 519 -10.03 -8.05 -29.76
N ALA A 520 -11.15 -7.31 -29.72
CA ALA A 520 -11.54 -6.47 -28.58
C ALA A 520 -12.42 -7.18 -27.52
N HIS A 521 -12.03 -8.37 -27.05
CA HIS A 521 -12.87 -9.16 -26.12
C HIS A 521 -12.53 -9.09 -24.61
N ALA A 522 -11.58 -8.28 -24.13
CA ALA A 522 -11.11 -8.44 -22.75
C ALA A 522 -11.53 -7.38 -21.70
N LEU A 523 -11.78 -6.11 -22.05
CA LEU A 523 -12.10 -5.07 -21.05
C LEU A 523 -13.21 -4.13 -21.55
N ARG A 524 -14.48 -4.41 -21.19
CA ARG A 524 -15.56 -3.42 -21.30
C ARG A 524 -15.48 -2.50 -20.06
N GLY A 525 -15.02 -1.27 -20.26
CA GLY A 525 -15.02 -0.23 -19.21
C GLY A 525 -16.44 0.25 -18.85
N PRO A 526 -16.61 0.95 -17.71
CA PRO A 526 -17.91 1.47 -17.31
C PRO A 526 -18.35 2.63 -18.22
N VAL A 527 -19.66 2.73 -18.46
CA VAL A 527 -20.28 3.85 -19.16
C VAL A 527 -20.54 4.99 -18.17
N ILE A 528 -19.99 6.16 -18.44
CA ILE A 528 -20.02 7.35 -17.57
C ILE A 528 -20.55 8.54 -18.36
N ALA A 529 -21.43 9.34 -17.76
CA ALA A 529 -21.91 10.56 -18.39
C ALA A 529 -20.78 11.60 -18.50
N GLY A 530 -20.73 12.34 -19.61
CA GLY A 530 -19.76 13.42 -19.80
C GLY A 530 -19.86 14.48 -18.70
N GLN A 531 -21.08 14.77 -18.25
CA GLN A 531 -21.28 15.65 -17.10
C GLN A 531 -20.58 15.13 -15.83
N THR A 532 -20.68 13.84 -15.53
CA THR A 532 -19.97 13.23 -14.39
C THR A 532 -18.46 13.40 -14.53
N LEU A 533 -17.89 13.19 -15.72
CA LEU A 533 -16.46 13.33 -15.96
C LEU A 533 -15.99 14.77 -15.75
N LEU A 534 -16.74 15.76 -16.24
CA LEU A 534 -16.46 17.18 -16.07
C LEU A 534 -16.60 17.62 -14.60
N ASP A 535 -17.63 17.14 -13.91
CA ASP A 535 -17.83 17.40 -12.47
C ASP A 535 -16.67 16.80 -11.67
N MET A 536 -16.29 15.56 -11.97
CA MET A 536 -15.14 14.89 -11.38
C MET A 536 -13.83 15.62 -11.66
N GLU A 537 -13.62 16.22 -12.85
CA GLU A 537 -12.43 17.04 -13.16
C GLU A 537 -12.40 18.32 -12.30
N ARG A 538 -13.56 18.87 -11.97
CA ARG A 538 -13.72 20.09 -11.16
C ARG A 538 -13.76 19.84 -9.65
N ASP A 539 -13.65 18.59 -9.20
CA ASP A 539 -13.87 18.17 -7.80
C ASP A 539 -15.30 18.43 -7.27
N ASP A 540 -16.30 18.50 -8.16
CA ASP A 540 -17.69 18.71 -7.79
C ASP A 540 -18.42 17.36 -7.68
N TYR A 541 -18.95 17.06 -6.49
CA TYR A 541 -19.72 15.85 -6.22
C TYR A 541 -21.12 16.17 -5.66
N SER A 542 -21.64 17.36 -5.96
CA SER A 542 -22.97 17.80 -5.51
C SER A 542 -24.12 16.99 -6.13
N ARG A 543 -23.93 16.44 -7.34
CA ARG A 543 -24.96 15.69 -8.06
C ARG A 543 -24.96 14.21 -7.68
N ALA A 544 -26.15 13.66 -7.42
CA ALA A 544 -26.33 12.24 -7.07
C ALA A 544 -25.84 11.28 -8.18
N GLN A 545 -26.04 11.64 -9.45
CA GLN A 545 -25.53 10.87 -10.60
C GLN A 545 -24.00 10.83 -10.60
N THR A 546 -23.35 11.98 -10.41
CA THR A 546 -21.90 12.10 -10.34
C THR A 546 -21.34 11.27 -9.20
N VAL A 547 -22.00 11.27 -8.04
CA VAL A 547 -21.63 10.42 -6.89
C VAL A 547 -21.68 8.92 -7.24
N ALA A 548 -22.76 8.44 -7.86
CA ALA A 548 -22.90 7.02 -8.20
C ALA A 548 -21.92 6.57 -9.30
N GLN A 549 -21.77 7.36 -10.35
CA GLN A 549 -20.92 7.04 -11.49
C GLN A 549 -19.42 7.19 -11.17
N SER A 550 -19.03 8.22 -10.40
CA SER A 550 -17.63 8.39 -9.96
C SER A 550 -17.16 7.24 -9.06
N LYS A 551 -18.03 6.70 -8.20
CA LYS A 551 -17.75 5.50 -7.41
C LYS A 551 -17.48 4.30 -8.31
N THR A 552 -18.30 4.10 -9.33
CA THR A 552 -18.15 3.00 -10.30
C THR A 552 -16.85 3.13 -11.09
N LEU A 553 -16.56 4.32 -11.61
CA LEU A 553 -15.36 4.60 -12.39
C LEU A 553 -14.08 4.39 -11.57
N MET A 554 -13.99 5.02 -10.40
CA MET A 554 -12.80 4.91 -9.57
C MET A 554 -12.56 3.49 -9.06
N ARG A 555 -13.63 2.74 -8.72
CA ARG A 555 -13.49 1.31 -8.37
C ARG A 555 -12.88 0.51 -9.53
N PHE A 556 -13.36 0.75 -10.75
CA PHE A 556 -12.82 0.11 -11.94
C PHE A 556 -11.34 0.45 -12.16
N LEU A 557 -10.97 1.73 -12.06
CA LEU A 557 -9.59 2.19 -12.22
C LEU A 557 -8.64 1.62 -11.15
N LEU A 558 -9.01 1.73 -9.88
CA LEU A 558 -8.20 1.21 -8.77
C LEU A 558 -7.99 -0.29 -8.87
N ASN A 559 -9.02 -1.04 -9.26
CA ASN A 559 -8.90 -2.48 -9.46
C ASN A 559 -7.84 -2.83 -10.51
N ILE A 560 -7.83 -2.14 -11.63
CA ILE A 560 -6.89 -2.46 -12.71
C ILE A 560 -5.44 -2.25 -12.29
N TYR A 561 -5.17 -1.23 -11.48
CA TYR A 561 -3.82 -0.99 -10.98
C TYR A 561 -3.42 -1.91 -9.81
N LEU A 562 -4.40 -2.54 -9.14
CA LEU A 562 -4.18 -3.44 -8.00
C LEU A 562 -4.13 -4.95 -8.39
N GLY A 563 -4.45 -5.36 -9.63
CA GLY A 563 -4.56 -6.76 -10.09
C GLY A 563 -3.49 -7.28 -11.08
N ASP A 564 -3.42 -8.61 -11.26
CA ASP A 564 -2.50 -9.38 -12.15
C ASP A 564 -3.13 -9.66 -13.55
N PRO A 565 -2.49 -9.33 -14.68
CA PRO A 565 -3.11 -9.37 -16.02
C PRO A 565 -3.27 -10.75 -16.69
N ASP A 566 -2.64 -11.83 -16.21
CA ASP A 566 -2.64 -13.15 -16.90
C ASP A 566 -3.77 -14.12 -16.46
N ARG A 567 -4.83 -13.62 -15.81
CA ARG A 567 -6.05 -14.41 -15.51
C ARG A 567 -7.26 -13.75 -16.17
N PRO A 568 -8.12 -14.50 -16.90
CA PRO A 568 -9.40 -13.97 -17.36
C PRO A 568 -10.15 -13.44 -16.14
N ALA A 569 -10.68 -12.22 -16.27
CA ALA A 569 -11.28 -11.48 -15.18
C ALA A 569 -12.40 -12.29 -14.50
N LYS A 570 -12.06 -12.97 -13.41
CA LYS A 570 -12.96 -12.88 -12.26
C LYS A 570 -12.93 -11.40 -11.88
N PRO A 571 -14.09 -10.73 -11.75
CA PRO A 571 -14.09 -9.36 -11.27
C PRO A 571 -13.17 -9.34 -10.05
N MET A 572 -12.15 -8.47 -10.07
CA MET A 572 -11.56 -8.05 -8.81
C MET A 572 -12.64 -7.30 -8.10
N ASN A 573 -13.41 -8.10 -7.41
CA ASN A 573 -14.41 -7.69 -6.50
C ASN A 573 -13.53 -7.26 -5.31
N VAL A 574 -13.04 -6.02 -5.33
CA VAL A 574 -12.60 -5.32 -4.12
C VAL A 574 -13.79 -5.19 -3.14
N PHE A 575 -15.00 -5.51 -3.62
CA PHE A 575 -16.11 -6.05 -2.87
C PHE A 575 -16.63 -7.39 -3.45
N SER A 576 -15.82 -8.45 -3.53
CA SER A 576 -16.34 -9.72 -3.02
C SER A 576 -16.30 -9.44 -1.55
N SER A 577 -17.47 -9.50 -0.92
CA SER A 577 -17.69 -9.21 0.49
C SER A 577 -16.38 -9.33 1.26
N PRO A 578 -15.93 -8.27 1.99
CA PRO A 578 -14.70 -8.37 2.77
C PRO A 578 -14.75 -9.72 3.50
N PRO A 579 -13.68 -10.55 3.46
CA PRO A 579 -13.76 -11.97 3.84
C PRO A 579 -14.69 -12.08 5.03
N PRO A 580 -15.90 -12.65 4.90
CA PRO A 580 -17.13 -12.16 5.55
C PRO A 580 -16.74 -11.64 6.91
N VAL A 581 -16.66 -10.31 7.03
CA VAL A 581 -16.22 -9.68 8.27
C VAL A 581 -17.26 -10.15 9.25
N ILE A 582 -16.87 -11.12 10.08
CA ILE A 582 -17.79 -11.79 10.97
C ILE A 582 -18.56 -10.72 11.73
N GLU A 583 -19.89 -10.72 11.57
CA GLU A 583 -20.77 -9.69 12.09
C GLU A 583 -20.83 -9.85 13.62
N LEU A 584 -20.83 -8.73 14.35
CA LEU A 584 -21.03 -8.71 15.80
C LEU A 584 -22.44 -8.16 16.07
N GLY A 585 -23.32 -9.03 16.53
CA GLY A 585 -24.59 -8.64 17.15
C GLY A 585 -24.38 -8.37 18.63
N VAL A 586 -24.62 -7.14 19.08
CA VAL A 586 -24.51 -6.77 20.49
C VAL A 586 -25.87 -6.93 21.15
N ASN A 587 -25.98 -7.91 22.05
CA ASN A 587 -27.19 -8.08 22.85
C ASN A 587 -27.19 -7.08 24.03
N ILE A 588 -28.20 -6.19 24.06
CA ILE A 588 -28.31 -5.10 25.05
C ILE A 588 -29.18 -5.46 26.28
N ASP A 589 -29.72 -6.67 26.36
CA ASP A 589 -30.69 -7.07 27.37
C ASP A 589 -30.16 -6.96 28.79
N HIS A 590 -28.88 -7.22 28.99
CA HIS A 590 -28.25 -7.10 30.30
C HIS A 590 -28.19 -5.63 30.78
N VAL A 591 -28.15 -4.65 29.88
CA VAL A 591 -28.27 -3.24 30.23
C VAL A 591 -29.70 -2.95 30.71
N ALA A 592 -30.70 -3.39 29.95
CA ALA A 592 -32.10 -3.19 30.30
C ALA A 592 -32.49 -3.95 31.59
N THR A 593 -31.91 -5.12 31.83
CA THR A 593 -32.08 -5.91 33.05
C THR A 593 -31.58 -5.14 34.29
N LEU A 594 -30.42 -4.48 34.21
CA LEU A 594 -29.90 -3.66 35.31
C LEU A 594 -30.87 -2.53 35.70
N ARG A 595 -31.54 -1.94 34.71
CA ARG A 595 -32.57 -0.91 34.90
C ARG A 595 -33.83 -1.50 35.53
N ASN A 596 -34.38 -2.57 34.93
CA ASN A 596 -35.67 -3.13 35.31
C ASN A 596 -35.65 -3.77 36.72
N VAL A 597 -34.57 -4.48 37.07
CA VAL A 597 -34.41 -5.09 38.40
C VAL A 597 -34.40 -4.04 39.52
N ARG A 598 -33.97 -2.81 39.22
CA ARG A 598 -33.92 -1.70 40.19
C ARG A 598 -35.10 -0.75 40.09
N GLY A 599 -35.95 -0.87 39.07
CA GLY A 599 -37.05 0.08 38.80
C GLY A 599 -36.57 1.51 38.54
N THR A 600 -35.34 1.68 38.03
CA THR A 600 -34.72 2.98 37.77
C THR A 600 -34.93 3.44 36.32
N ALA A 601 -34.65 4.71 36.03
CA ALA A 601 -34.63 5.23 34.64
C ALA A 601 -33.28 4.97 33.93
N TYR A 602 -32.29 4.42 34.63
CA TYR A 602 -30.95 4.16 34.13
C TYR A 602 -30.48 2.76 34.54
N PRO A 603 -29.53 2.16 33.79
CA PRO A 603 -28.98 2.62 32.51
C PRO A 603 -30.02 2.59 31.38
N ASP A 604 -29.85 3.47 30.38
CA ASP A 604 -30.76 3.58 29.24
C ASP A 604 -30.34 2.61 28.11
N PRO A 605 -31.19 1.61 27.76
CA PRO A 605 -30.89 0.67 26.69
C PRO A 605 -30.84 1.31 25.30
N LEU A 606 -31.57 2.41 25.05
CA LEU A 606 -31.51 3.12 23.76
C LEU A 606 -30.13 3.73 23.55
N ARG A 607 -29.61 4.40 24.58
CA ARG A 607 -28.25 4.92 24.56
C ARG A 607 -27.21 3.82 24.38
N ALA A 608 -27.37 2.68 25.05
CA ALA A 608 -26.43 1.56 24.91
C ALA A 608 -26.41 1.01 23.48
N ALA A 609 -27.58 0.88 22.84
CA ALA A 609 -27.69 0.44 21.45
C ALA A 609 -26.98 1.39 20.49
N LEU A 610 -27.29 2.69 20.55
CA LEU A 610 -26.68 3.70 19.69
C LEU A 610 -25.15 3.80 19.87
N GLN A 611 -24.67 3.66 21.11
CA GLN A 611 -23.23 3.63 21.39
C GLN A 611 -22.56 2.36 20.89
N ALA A 612 -23.25 1.21 20.94
CA ALA A 612 -22.74 -0.04 20.38
C ALA A 612 -22.61 0.04 18.85
N GLU A 613 -23.59 0.65 18.15
CA GLU A 613 -23.48 0.93 16.71
C GLU A 613 -22.28 1.81 16.39
N ALA A 614 -22.14 2.95 17.09
CA ALA A 614 -21.00 3.85 16.92
C ALA A 614 -19.64 3.18 17.23
N ALA A 615 -19.65 2.14 18.07
CA ALA A 615 -18.49 1.33 18.43
C ALA A 615 -18.19 0.21 17.43
N GLY A 616 -19.06 -0.07 16.46
CA GLY A 616 -18.84 -1.04 15.39
C GLY A 616 -19.60 -2.36 15.53
N ALA A 617 -20.70 -2.38 16.28
CA ALA A 617 -21.69 -3.46 16.20
C ALA A 617 -22.38 -3.42 14.82
N ASP A 618 -22.59 -4.59 14.20
CA ASP A 618 -23.26 -4.71 12.90
C ASP A 618 -24.76 -5.00 13.04
N ALA A 619 -25.16 -5.48 14.22
CA ALA A 619 -26.54 -5.67 14.63
C ALA A 619 -26.72 -5.37 16.12
N ILE A 620 -27.92 -4.93 16.50
CA ILE A 620 -28.35 -4.80 17.88
C ILE A 620 -29.41 -5.87 18.16
N THR A 621 -29.14 -6.68 19.16
CA THR A 621 -29.99 -7.79 19.57
C THR A 621 -30.70 -7.45 20.87
N LEU A 622 -32.00 -7.72 20.94
CA LEU A 622 -32.82 -7.49 22.12
C LEU A 622 -33.86 -8.60 22.27
N HIS A 623 -34.13 -8.99 23.50
CA HIS A 623 -35.01 -10.11 23.82
C HIS A 623 -36.25 -9.65 24.56
N LEU A 624 -37.37 -9.63 23.84
CA LEU A 624 -38.68 -9.38 24.40
C LEU A 624 -39.26 -10.67 24.98
N ARG A 625 -39.18 -10.77 26.30
CA ARG A 625 -39.73 -11.88 27.07
C ARG A 625 -41.18 -11.65 27.45
N GLU A 626 -41.96 -12.71 27.65
CA GLU A 626 -43.33 -12.62 28.19
C GLU A 626 -43.40 -11.83 29.51
N ASP A 627 -42.41 -12.01 30.39
CA ASP A 627 -42.35 -11.36 31.70
C ASP A 627 -41.69 -9.97 31.71
N ARG A 628 -41.23 -9.49 30.55
CA ARG A 628 -40.56 -8.18 30.36
C ARG A 628 -39.36 -7.95 31.30
N ARG A 629 -38.70 -9.02 31.72
CA ARG A 629 -37.55 -8.95 32.63
C ARG A 629 -36.36 -8.21 32.06
N HIS A 630 -36.16 -8.30 30.74
CA HIS A 630 -35.02 -7.70 30.05
C HIS A 630 -35.41 -6.37 29.40
N ILE A 631 -36.05 -6.41 28.23
CA ILE A 631 -36.51 -5.24 27.49
C ILE A 631 -38.04 -5.08 27.65
N VAL A 632 -38.55 -3.84 27.58
CA VAL A 632 -40.01 -3.58 27.60
C VAL A 632 -40.51 -3.15 26.22
N ASP A 633 -41.80 -3.35 25.96
CA ASP A 633 -42.52 -2.94 24.74
C ASP A 633 -42.18 -1.54 24.21
N ALA A 634 -42.08 -0.57 25.13
CA ALA A 634 -41.78 0.82 24.79
C ALA A 634 -40.35 0.98 24.24
N ASP A 635 -39.38 0.25 24.80
CA ASP A 635 -37.99 0.29 24.31
C ASP A 635 -37.92 -0.29 22.90
N VAL A 636 -38.60 -1.42 22.65
CA VAL A 636 -38.61 -2.11 21.35
C VAL A 636 -39.14 -1.17 20.25
N ARG A 637 -40.28 -0.51 20.50
CA ARG A 637 -40.88 0.44 19.55
C ARG A 637 -40.03 1.68 19.36
N ALA A 638 -39.39 2.18 20.42
CA ALA A 638 -38.56 3.37 20.36
C ALA A 638 -37.21 3.14 19.65
N LEU A 639 -36.63 1.95 19.76
CA LEU A 639 -35.36 1.59 19.11
C LEU A 639 -35.50 1.47 17.59
N ARG A 640 -36.60 0.90 17.10
CA ARG A 640 -36.78 0.58 15.68
C ARG A 640 -36.48 1.73 14.69
N PRO A 641 -36.96 2.97 14.91
CA PRO A 641 -36.65 4.11 14.02
C PRO A 641 -35.27 4.73 14.26
N LEU A 642 -34.58 4.40 15.35
CA LEU A 642 -33.30 5.01 15.74
C LEU A 642 -32.08 4.23 15.23
N LEU A 643 -32.22 2.90 15.09
CA LEU A 643 -31.13 2.03 14.65
C LEU A 643 -30.82 2.20 13.16
N SER A 644 -29.54 2.40 12.85
CA SER A 644 -29.01 2.45 11.48
C SER A 644 -28.57 1.08 10.96
N THR A 645 -28.22 0.19 11.90
CA THR A 645 -27.83 -1.21 11.71
C THR A 645 -29.05 -2.14 11.79
N ARG A 646 -28.81 -3.45 11.66
CA ARG A 646 -29.88 -4.44 11.79
C ARG A 646 -30.38 -4.53 13.23
N MET A 647 -31.69 -4.65 13.38
CA MET A 647 -32.35 -4.94 14.64
C MET A 647 -32.72 -6.42 14.62
N ASN A 648 -32.18 -7.18 15.57
CA ASN A 648 -32.52 -8.59 15.79
C ASN A 648 -33.38 -8.71 17.05
N LEU A 649 -34.65 -9.02 16.88
CA LEU A 649 -35.59 -9.19 17.99
C LEU A 649 -35.67 -10.68 18.35
N GLU A 650 -35.10 -11.05 19.49
CA GLU A 650 -35.33 -12.35 20.12
C GLU A 650 -36.71 -12.37 20.78
N CYS A 651 -37.54 -13.36 20.48
CA CYS A 651 -38.84 -13.52 21.13
C CYS A 651 -39.34 -14.97 21.17
N ALA A 652 -40.27 -15.22 22.10
CA ALA A 652 -40.93 -16.51 22.27
C ALA A 652 -41.90 -16.86 21.12
N LEU A 653 -42.18 -18.15 20.95
CA LEU A 653 -43.17 -18.66 19.99
C LEU A 653 -44.61 -18.53 20.54
N THR A 654 -45.04 -17.31 20.85
CA THR A 654 -46.42 -17.03 21.27
C THR A 654 -47.08 -15.98 20.38
N GLN A 655 -48.40 -16.06 20.22
CA GLN A 655 -49.12 -15.16 19.34
C GLN A 655 -48.91 -13.69 19.73
N GLU A 656 -48.90 -13.38 21.02
CA GLU A 656 -48.62 -12.02 21.52
C GLU A 656 -47.26 -11.50 21.03
N MET A 657 -46.19 -12.29 21.18
CA MET A 657 -44.85 -11.89 20.75
C MET A 657 -44.75 -11.77 19.23
N LEU A 658 -45.37 -12.70 18.49
CA LEU A 658 -45.40 -12.67 17.02
C LEU A 658 -46.16 -11.43 16.50
N ASP A 659 -47.27 -11.06 17.14
CA ASP A 659 -48.05 -9.88 16.78
C ASP A 659 -47.24 -8.59 17.02
N ILE A 660 -46.51 -8.51 18.15
CA ILE A 660 -45.60 -7.39 18.43
C ILE A 660 -44.47 -7.34 17.39
N ALA A 661 -43.88 -8.48 17.02
CA ALA A 661 -42.83 -8.52 16.00
C ALA A 661 -43.35 -8.08 14.62
N CYS A 662 -44.59 -8.45 14.26
CA CYS A 662 -45.25 -8.02 13.01
C CYS A 662 -45.59 -6.53 12.99
N ASP A 663 -45.92 -5.94 14.14
CA ASP A 663 -46.15 -4.50 14.33
C ASP A 663 -44.82 -3.72 14.21
N VAL A 664 -43.79 -4.16 14.93
CA VAL A 664 -42.48 -3.50 14.99
C VAL A 664 -41.68 -3.64 13.70
N ARG A 665 -41.81 -4.77 12.99
CA ARG A 665 -41.07 -5.12 11.75
C ARG A 665 -39.55 -4.93 11.90
N PRO A 666 -38.89 -5.63 12.84
CA PRO A 666 -37.44 -5.65 12.92
C PRO A 666 -36.84 -6.28 11.65
N HIS A 667 -35.53 -6.10 11.44
CA HIS A 667 -34.87 -6.70 10.27
C HIS A 667 -34.77 -8.22 10.41
N ASP A 668 -34.46 -8.68 11.61
CA ASP A 668 -34.31 -10.07 11.99
C ASP A 668 -35.23 -10.37 13.20
N VAL A 669 -35.86 -11.54 13.19
CA VAL A 669 -36.56 -12.10 14.36
C VAL A 669 -35.95 -13.46 14.66
N CYS A 670 -35.36 -13.59 15.84
CA CYS A 670 -34.78 -14.84 16.32
C CYS A 670 -35.77 -15.53 17.28
N LEU A 671 -36.32 -16.66 16.87
CA LEU A 671 -37.20 -17.44 17.74
C LEU A 671 -36.36 -18.19 18.76
N VAL A 672 -36.62 -17.91 20.03
CA VAL A 672 -35.93 -18.46 21.20
C VAL A 672 -36.93 -19.20 22.09
N PRO A 673 -36.49 -20.25 22.81
CA PRO A 673 -37.37 -20.98 23.72
C PRO A 673 -37.65 -20.18 24.99
N GLU A 674 -38.91 -20.09 25.40
CA GLU A 674 -39.31 -19.39 26.64
C GLU A 674 -39.67 -20.39 27.75
N LYS A 675 -40.31 -21.51 27.37
CA LYS A 675 -40.72 -22.56 28.32
C LYS A 675 -39.73 -23.71 28.31
N ARG A 676 -39.56 -24.34 29.48
CA ARG A 676 -38.70 -25.54 29.62
C ARG A 676 -39.10 -26.70 28.71
N ALA A 677 -40.37 -26.78 28.31
CA ALA A 677 -40.86 -27.82 27.41
C ALA A 677 -40.41 -27.63 25.94
N GLU A 678 -40.00 -26.41 25.58
CA GLU A 678 -39.54 -26.03 24.23
C GLU A 678 -38.01 -26.14 24.10
N LEU A 679 -37.32 -26.52 25.19
CA LEU A 679 -35.87 -26.65 25.24
C LEU A 679 -35.45 -28.05 24.80
N THR A 680 -34.46 -28.10 23.94
CA THR A 680 -33.61 -29.26 23.73
C THR A 680 -32.69 -29.50 24.92
N THR A 681 -31.82 -30.51 24.83
CA THR A 681 -30.90 -30.87 25.93
C THR A 681 -29.88 -29.78 26.30
N GLU A 682 -29.61 -28.80 25.43
CA GLU A 682 -28.67 -27.70 25.74
C GLU A 682 -29.34 -26.35 25.95
N GLY A 683 -30.64 -26.24 25.68
CA GLY A 683 -31.39 -25.01 25.86
C GLY A 683 -31.69 -24.23 24.56
N GLY A 684 -31.38 -24.78 23.39
CA GLY A 684 -31.93 -24.32 22.12
C GLY A 684 -33.41 -24.68 21.93
N LEU A 685 -34.04 -24.11 20.91
CA LEU A 685 -35.42 -24.37 20.53
C LEU A 685 -35.55 -25.78 19.91
N ASP A 686 -36.48 -26.59 20.41
CA ASP A 686 -36.78 -27.91 19.85
C ASP A 686 -37.67 -27.79 18.60
N VAL A 687 -37.04 -27.63 17.44
CA VAL A 687 -37.71 -27.48 16.14
C VAL A 687 -38.40 -28.78 15.72
N VAL A 688 -37.82 -29.93 16.07
CA VAL A 688 -38.38 -31.24 15.73
C VAL A 688 -39.72 -31.43 16.43
N ALA A 689 -39.80 -31.16 17.73
CA ALA A 689 -41.04 -31.30 18.51
C ALA A 689 -42.12 -30.27 18.13
N HIS A 690 -41.71 -29.07 17.72
CA HIS A 690 -42.62 -27.93 17.46
C HIS A 690 -42.68 -27.49 15.99
N PHE A 691 -42.38 -28.40 15.06
CA PHE A 691 -42.18 -28.10 13.64
C PHE A 691 -43.33 -27.31 12.99
N GLU A 692 -44.58 -27.74 13.17
CA GLU A 692 -45.74 -27.10 12.53
C GLU A 692 -45.94 -25.65 13.03
N ALA A 693 -45.78 -25.43 14.33
CA ALA A 693 -45.92 -24.11 14.94
C ALA A 693 -44.79 -23.17 14.48
N ILE A 694 -43.56 -23.66 14.41
CA ILE A 694 -42.39 -22.89 13.94
C ILE A 694 -42.50 -22.58 12.45
N GLN A 695 -42.97 -23.52 11.63
CA GLN A 695 -43.22 -23.27 10.21
C GLN A 695 -44.30 -22.20 10.02
N ALA A 696 -45.40 -22.25 10.79
CA ALA A 696 -46.45 -21.24 10.74
C ALA A 696 -45.94 -19.85 11.15
N ALA A 697 -45.22 -19.76 12.27
CA ALA A 697 -44.61 -18.51 12.73
C ALA A 697 -43.57 -17.97 11.75
N SER A 698 -42.75 -18.85 11.15
CA SER A 698 -41.76 -18.45 10.16
C SER A 698 -42.40 -17.81 8.93
N ARG A 699 -43.54 -18.35 8.47
CA ARG A 699 -44.32 -17.75 7.38
C ARG A 699 -44.92 -16.41 7.79
N GLN A 700 -45.56 -16.33 8.96
CA GLN A 700 -46.17 -15.08 9.45
C GLN A 700 -45.14 -13.94 9.53
N LEU A 701 -43.96 -14.21 10.07
CA LEU A 701 -42.89 -13.21 10.21
C LEU A 701 -42.26 -12.84 8.86
N ALA A 702 -42.09 -13.81 7.96
CA ALA A 702 -41.63 -13.54 6.60
C ALA A 702 -42.60 -12.66 5.81
N ASP A 703 -43.91 -12.90 5.94
CA ASP A 703 -44.96 -12.10 5.30
C ASP A 703 -45.00 -10.66 5.85
N ALA A 704 -44.60 -10.46 7.12
CA ALA A 704 -44.41 -9.14 7.72
C ALA A 704 -43.11 -8.43 7.29
N GLY A 705 -42.24 -9.12 6.53
CA GLY A 705 -40.99 -8.59 5.98
C GLY A 705 -39.76 -8.79 6.87
N SER A 706 -39.86 -9.60 7.93
CA SER A 706 -38.75 -9.91 8.84
C SER A 706 -38.03 -11.19 8.41
N ARG A 707 -36.70 -11.22 8.50
CA ARG A 707 -35.92 -12.45 8.26
C ARG A 707 -35.91 -13.31 9.54
N VAL A 708 -36.33 -14.56 9.40
CA VAL A 708 -36.47 -15.48 10.54
C VAL A 708 -35.15 -16.19 10.82
N SER A 709 -34.76 -16.21 12.09
CA SER A 709 -33.65 -17.00 12.64
C SER A 709 -34.19 -17.94 13.72
N LEU A 710 -33.65 -19.16 13.81
CA LEU A 710 -34.00 -20.12 14.87
C LEU A 710 -32.80 -20.37 15.76
N PHE A 711 -32.94 -20.12 17.07
CA PHE A 711 -31.90 -20.38 18.06
C PHE A 711 -31.93 -21.85 18.49
N ILE A 712 -30.99 -22.67 18.03
CA ILE A 712 -31.04 -24.13 18.14
C ILE A 712 -29.70 -24.74 18.58
N ASP A 713 -29.74 -25.98 19.04
CA ASP A 713 -28.52 -26.76 19.27
C ASP A 713 -27.85 -27.16 17.94
N ALA A 714 -26.53 -27.39 17.99
CA ALA A 714 -25.75 -27.88 16.84
C ALA A 714 -25.97 -29.37 16.53
N GLU A 715 -27.22 -29.84 16.61
CA GLU A 715 -27.62 -31.22 16.33
C GLU A 715 -28.15 -31.38 14.91
N PRO A 716 -27.76 -32.45 14.17
CA PRO A 716 -28.16 -32.61 12.77
C PRO A 716 -29.67 -32.65 12.51
N GLU A 717 -30.44 -33.20 13.45
CA GLU A 717 -31.90 -33.30 13.33
C GLU A 717 -32.57 -31.93 13.48
N GLN A 718 -32.10 -31.11 14.42
CA GLN A 718 -32.60 -29.75 14.64
C GLN A 718 -32.26 -28.84 13.44
N ILE A 719 -31.05 -28.94 12.89
CA ILE A 719 -30.62 -28.15 11.73
C ILE A 719 -31.43 -28.49 10.47
N ARG A 720 -31.73 -29.78 10.24
CA ARG A 720 -32.58 -30.20 9.11
C ARG A 720 -34.02 -29.74 9.29
N ALA A 721 -34.59 -29.90 10.50
CA ALA A 721 -35.93 -29.41 10.81
C ALA A 721 -36.03 -27.89 10.65
N ALA A 722 -34.99 -27.13 11.04
CA ALA A 722 -34.92 -25.70 10.82
C ALA A 722 -34.98 -25.33 9.33
N HIS A 723 -34.21 -26.01 8.48
CA HIS A 723 -34.27 -25.82 7.02
C HIS A 723 -35.65 -26.14 6.45
N GLU A 724 -36.23 -27.29 6.83
CA GLU A 724 -37.55 -27.74 6.35
C GLU A 724 -38.70 -26.85 6.83
N SER A 725 -38.55 -26.18 7.97
CA SER A 725 -39.52 -25.20 8.47
C SER A 725 -39.59 -23.92 7.63
N GLY A 726 -38.58 -23.69 6.77
CA GLY A 726 -38.48 -22.52 5.89
C GLY A 726 -37.68 -21.35 6.48
N ALA A 727 -37.01 -21.54 7.61
CA ALA A 727 -36.15 -20.51 8.20
C ALA A 727 -34.87 -20.31 7.35
N PRO A 728 -34.53 -19.07 6.95
CA PRO A 728 -33.32 -18.78 6.18
C PRO A 728 -32.04 -18.72 7.02
N VAL A 729 -32.16 -18.55 8.35
CA VAL A 729 -31.05 -18.37 9.28
C VAL A 729 -31.21 -19.32 10.47
N ILE A 730 -30.10 -19.84 10.98
CA ILE A 730 -30.03 -20.51 12.28
C ILE A 730 -28.99 -19.80 13.16
N GLU A 731 -29.21 -19.80 14.47
CA GLU A 731 -28.23 -19.38 15.45
C GLU A 731 -27.88 -20.57 16.35
N LEU A 732 -26.64 -21.05 16.27
CA LEU A 732 -26.20 -22.21 17.03
C LEU A 732 -25.88 -21.82 18.48
N HIS A 733 -26.44 -22.57 19.41
CA HIS A 733 -26.19 -22.44 20.84
C HIS A 733 -24.78 -22.90 21.21
N THR A 734 -23.95 -22.01 21.78
CA THR A 734 -22.56 -22.32 22.16
C THR A 734 -22.32 -22.50 23.67
N GLY A 735 -23.38 -22.66 24.47
CA GLY A 735 -23.27 -22.75 25.94
C GLY A 735 -22.41 -23.90 26.44
N ARG A 736 -22.61 -25.15 25.98
CA ARG A 736 -21.75 -26.28 26.41
C ARG A 736 -20.27 -26.06 26.07
N TYR A 737 -20.00 -25.41 24.93
CA TYR A 737 -18.63 -25.02 24.55
C TYR A 737 -18.05 -23.97 25.52
N ALA A 738 -18.85 -22.97 25.90
CA ALA A 738 -18.43 -21.91 26.81
C ALA A 738 -18.23 -22.39 28.25
N ASP A 739 -19.10 -23.28 28.74
CA ASP A 739 -19.14 -23.76 30.12
C ASP A 739 -18.26 -25.00 30.36
N ALA A 740 -17.62 -25.54 29.32
CA ALA A 740 -16.75 -26.70 29.40
C ALA A 740 -15.62 -26.46 30.43
N GLN A 741 -15.52 -27.38 31.39
CA GLN A 741 -14.59 -27.27 32.53
C GLN A 741 -13.16 -27.70 32.18
N ASP A 742 -12.98 -28.40 31.06
CA ASP A 742 -11.67 -28.86 30.59
C ASP A 742 -11.52 -28.71 29.07
N ASP A 743 -10.26 -28.76 28.62
CA ASP A 743 -9.90 -28.58 27.20
C ASP A 743 -10.47 -29.69 26.30
N ALA A 744 -10.70 -30.89 26.83
CA ALA A 744 -11.19 -32.03 26.06
C ALA A 744 -12.68 -31.89 25.76
N GLY A 745 -13.48 -31.53 26.76
CA GLY A 745 -14.88 -31.18 26.63
C GLY A 745 -15.07 -29.96 25.74
N GLN A 746 -14.26 -28.91 25.92
CA GLN A 746 -14.34 -27.73 25.05
C GLN A 746 -14.03 -28.07 23.59
N ARG A 747 -13.05 -28.95 23.33
CA ARG A 747 -12.76 -29.43 21.96
C ARG A 747 -13.89 -30.26 21.38
N HIS A 748 -14.47 -31.16 22.16
CA HIS A 748 -15.60 -31.99 21.72
C HIS A 748 -16.78 -31.12 21.28
N GLU A 749 -17.16 -30.14 22.10
CA GLU A 749 -18.25 -29.21 21.78
C GLU A 749 -17.92 -28.32 20.58
N PHE A 750 -16.67 -27.88 20.45
CA PHE A 750 -16.22 -27.15 19.26
C PHE A 750 -16.37 -27.97 17.97
N GLU A 751 -15.98 -29.25 17.98
CA GLU A 751 -16.12 -30.15 16.82
C GLU A 751 -17.59 -30.36 16.45
N ARG A 752 -18.48 -30.48 17.44
CA ARG A 752 -19.93 -30.56 17.24
C ARG A 752 -20.48 -29.30 16.58
N ILE A 753 -20.12 -28.12 17.09
CA ILE A 753 -20.51 -26.82 16.49
C ILE A 753 -19.99 -26.71 15.06
N ALA A 754 -18.72 -27.06 14.80
CA ALA A 754 -18.13 -27.01 13.47
C ALA A 754 -18.85 -27.94 12.47
N ALA A 755 -19.24 -29.14 12.90
CA ALA A 755 -20.05 -30.05 12.09
C ALA A 755 -21.45 -29.48 11.82
N GLY A 756 -22.07 -28.83 12.81
CA GLY A 756 -23.34 -28.12 12.65
C GLY A 756 -23.26 -26.97 11.64
N VAL A 757 -22.17 -26.19 11.67
CA VAL A 757 -21.90 -25.13 10.68
C VAL A 757 -21.79 -25.71 9.27
N ASP A 758 -20.97 -26.75 9.08
CA ASP A 758 -20.80 -27.42 7.79
C ASP A 758 -22.15 -27.93 7.24
N LEU A 759 -22.99 -28.52 8.10
CA LEU A 759 -24.33 -29.00 7.73
C LEU A 759 -25.27 -27.85 7.35
N GLY A 760 -25.35 -26.80 8.18
CA GLY A 760 -26.23 -25.65 7.91
C GLY A 760 -25.90 -24.98 6.58
N LEU A 761 -24.62 -24.78 6.29
CA LEU A 761 -24.17 -24.26 5.00
C LEU A 761 -24.53 -25.17 3.83
N SER A 762 -24.39 -26.50 3.99
CA SER A 762 -24.74 -27.46 2.94
C SER A 762 -26.23 -27.44 2.57
N LEU A 763 -27.09 -27.02 3.51
CA LEU A 763 -28.52 -26.82 3.34
C LEU A 763 -28.88 -25.39 2.88
N GLY A 764 -27.89 -24.52 2.66
CA GLY A 764 -28.09 -23.15 2.20
C GLY A 764 -28.53 -22.16 3.27
N LEU A 765 -28.42 -22.52 4.56
CA LEU A 765 -28.75 -21.64 5.68
C LEU A 765 -27.63 -20.62 5.93
N LYS A 766 -27.99 -19.40 6.34
CA LYS A 766 -27.03 -18.51 7.04
C LYS A 766 -26.85 -19.06 8.46
N VAL A 767 -25.60 -19.25 8.89
CA VAL A 767 -25.28 -19.77 10.24
C VAL A 767 -24.71 -18.66 11.11
N ASN A 768 -25.41 -18.34 12.18
CA ASN A 768 -24.99 -17.48 13.28
C ASN A 768 -24.64 -18.34 14.50
N ALA A 769 -24.02 -17.77 15.53
CA ALA A 769 -23.83 -18.45 16.81
C ALA A 769 -23.83 -17.49 18.00
N GLY A 770 -24.21 -17.97 19.18
CA GLY A 770 -24.33 -17.15 20.37
C GLY A 770 -24.39 -17.97 21.65
N HIS A 771 -24.50 -17.29 22.79
CA HIS A 771 -24.58 -17.83 24.15
C HIS A 771 -23.23 -18.26 24.79
N GLY A 772 -22.85 -17.62 25.89
CA GLY A 772 -21.67 -17.97 26.68
C GLY A 772 -20.31 -17.50 26.13
N LEU A 773 -20.26 -16.92 24.93
CA LEU A 773 -19.00 -16.44 24.33
C LEU A 773 -18.44 -15.20 25.05
N HIS A 774 -17.13 -15.21 25.29
CA HIS A 774 -16.36 -14.17 25.95
C HIS A 774 -14.96 -13.98 25.33
N TYR A 775 -14.24 -12.94 25.77
CA TYR A 775 -12.97 -12.46 25.17
C TYR A 775 -11.84 -13.51 25.08
N THR A 776 -11.95 -14.64 25.75
CA THR A 776 -10.92 -15.70 25.80
C THR A 776 -11.33 -17.01 25.13
N ASN A 777 -12.61 -17.21 24.78
CA ASN A 777 -13.08 -18.41 24.06
C ASN A 777 -13.64 -18.09 22.66
N VAL A 778 -14.04 -16.85 22.38
CA VAL A 778 -14.66 -16.43 21.12
C VAL A 778 -13.79 -16.71 19.88
N GLN A 779 -12.47 -16.79 20.06
CA GLN A 779 -11.50 -16.91 18.97
C GLN A 779 -11.72 -18.14 18.10
N ARG A 780 -12.04 -19.30 18.70
CA ARG A 780 -12.18 -20.56 17.96
C ARG A 780 -13.45 -20.55 17.11
N ILE A 781 -14.55 -20.10 17.69
CA ILE A 781 -15.83 -19.98 16.99
C ILE A 781 -15.74 -18.92 15.88
N ALA A 782 -15.14 -17.76 16.17
CA ALA A 782 -14.95 -16.71 15.18
C ALA A 782 -14.01 -17.08 14.02
N ALA A 783 -13.22 -18.15 14.15
CA ALA A 783 -12.35 -18.66 13.09
C ALA A 783 -13.05 -19.61 12.11
N LEU A 784 -14.27 -20.12 12.41
CA LEU A 784 -15.01 -21.04 11.55
C LEU A 784 -15.62 -20.31 10.34
N ASP A 785 -15.09 -20.50 9.12
CA ASP A 785 -15.44 -19.70 7.92
C ASP A 785 -16.93 -19.65 7.61
N GLY A 786 -17.70 -20.64 8.05
CA GLY A 786 -19.14 -20.71 7.85
C GLY A 786 -20.02 -19.91 8.81
N ILE A 787 -19.44 -19.32 9.87
CA ILE A 787 -20.20 -18.46 10.79
C ILE A 787 -20.22 -17.03 10.27
N ALA A 788 -21.42 -16.53 10.03
CA ALA A 788 -21.67 -15.19 9.50
C ALA A 788 -21.71 -14.12 10.61
N GLU A 789 -22.29 -14.43 11.77
CA GLU A 789 -22.53 -13.48 12.87
C GLU A 789 -22.38 -14.14 14.24
N LEU A 790 -21.86 -13.39 15.23
CA LEU A 790 -21.88 -13.77 16.64
C LEU A 790 -22.72 -12.79 17.47
N ASN A 791 -23.69 -13.33 18.22
CA ASN A 791 -24.52 -12.57 19.16
C ASN A 791 -23.95 -12.66 20.59
N ILE A 792 -23.46 -11.53 21.10
CA ILE A 792 -22.74 -11.46 22.39
C ILE A 792 -23.26 -10.27 23.22
N GLY A 793 -23.73 -10.53 24.43
CA GLY A 793 -24.22 -9.50 25.36
C GLY A 793 -23.49 -9.49 26.70
N HIS A 794 -23.71 -10.53 27.51
CA HIS A 794 -23.22 -10.60 28.90
C HIS A 794 -21.74 -10.25 29.06
N ALA A 795 -20.87 -10.85 28.25
CA ALA A 795 -19.42 -10.64 28.33
C ALA A 795 -19.03 -9.19 28.01
N ILE A 796 -19.72 -8.53 27.06
CA ILE A 796 -19.48 -7.14 26.70
C ILE A 796 -19.89 -6.22 27.86
N VAL A 797 -21.08 -6.43 28.43
CA VAL A 797 -21.56 -5.65 29.60
C VAL A 797 -20.62 -5.84 30.80
N ALA A 798 -20.20 -7.08 31.09
CA ALA A 798 -19.29 -7.36 32.19
C ALA A 798 -17.92 -6.66 32.01
N HIS A 799 -17.36 -6.68 30.81
CA HIS A 799 -16.10 -6.02 30.51
C HIS A 799 -16.22 -4.49 30.49
N ALA A 800 -17.38 -3.96 30.07
CA ALA A 800 -17.65 -2.53 30.01
C ALA A 800 -17.64 -1.87 31.39
N ILE A 801 -17.94 -2.60 32.46
CA ILE A 801 -17.83 -2.10 33.85
C ILE A 801 -16.42 -1.59 34.15
N PHE A 802 -15.39 -2.22 33.58
CA PHE A 802 -13.99 -1.87 33.82
C PHE A 802 -13.38 -1.01 32.71
N SER A 803 -13.81 -1.22 31.46
CA SER A 803 -13.15 -0.65 30.28
C SER A 803 -13.95 0.44 29.57
N GLY A 804 -15.24 0.60 29.91
CA GLY A 804 -16.21 1.43 29.19
C GLY A 804 -16.87 0.68 28.04
N TRP A 805 -18.15 1.01 27.79
CA TRP A 805 -19.01 0.34 26.80
C TRP A 805 -18.44 0.36 25.37
N ASP A 806 -18.08 1.54 24.87
CA ASP A 806 -17.53 1.71 23.52
C ASP A 806 -16.26 0.89 23.29
N LYS A 807 -15.38 0.86 24.30
CA LYS A 807 -14.11 0.11 24.23
C LYS A 807 -14.35 -1.40 24.24
N ALA A 808 -15.28 -1.87 25.07
CA ALA A 808 -15.64 -3.28 25.15
C ALA A 808 -16.15 -3.81 23.80
N VAL A 809 -17.09 -3.09 23.17
CA VAL A 809 -17.61 -3.48 21.84
C VAL A 809 -16.49 -3.51 20.78
N ARG A 810 -15.64 -2.48 20.73
CA ARG A 810 -14.50 -2.40 19.78
C ARG A 810 -13.51 -3.55 19.97
N GLU A 811 -13.16 -3.89 21.21
CA GLU A 811 -12.22 -4.97 21.52
C GLU A 811 -12.78 -6.34 21.12
N MET A 812 -14.06 -6.61 21.41
CA MET A 812 -14.72 -7.86 20.99
C MET A 812 -14.69 -8.01 19.47
N LYS A 813 -15.12 -6.96 18.74
CA LYS A 813 -15.11 -6.95 17.27
C LYS A 813 -13.70 -7.18 16.71
N ALA A 814 -12.69 -6.54 17.29
CA ALA A 814 -11.30 -6.71 16.85
C ALA A 814 -10.79 -8.15 17.02
N ILE A 815 -11.13 -8.82 18.13
CA ILE A 815 -10.77 -10.22 18.37
C ILE A 815 -11.42 -11.13 17.33
N MET A 816 -12.71 -10.97 17.08
CA MET A 816 -13.45 -11.78 16.11
C MET A 816 -12.85 -11.65 14.70
N VAL A 817 -12.59 -10.42 14.26
CA VAL A 817 -11.99 -10.14 12.94
C VAL A 817 -10.57 -10.68 12.84
N ALA A 818 -9.75 -10.55 13.90
CA ALA A 818 -8.39 -11.09 13.90
C ALA A 818 -8.38 -12.62 13.78
N SER A 819 -9.32 -13.31 14.44
CA SER A 819 -9.45 -14.76 14.37
C SER A 819 -9.87 -15.27 12.99
N ARG A 820 -10.82 -14.60 12.33
CA ARG A 820 -11.26 -14.89 10.95
C ARG A 820 -10.11 -14.84 9.93
N VAL A 821 -9.02 -14.13 10.22
CA VAL A 821 -7.90 -13.88 9.29
C VAL A 821 -6.65 -14.78 9.57
N GLY A 822 -6.80 -15.88 10.33
CA GLY A 822 -5.75 -16.69 10.97
C GLY A 822 -4.62 -17.36 10.12
N ALA A 823 -3.58 -17.88 10.81
CA ALA A 823 -2.22 -18.16 10.32
C ALA A 823 -1.99 -19.43 9.45
N ARG A 824 -2.84 -20.47 9.48
CA ARG A 824 -2.65 -21.67 8.62
C ARG A 824 -2.88 -21.36 7.14
N THR A 825 -3.87 -20.51 6.85
CA THR A 825 -4.14 -19.96 5.51
C THR A 825 -2.93 -19.20 4.97
N ARG A 826 -2.20 -18.51 5.86
CA ARG A 826 -0.95 -17.80 5.53
C ARG A 826 0.19 -18.76 5.21
N ILE A 827 0.38 -19.85 5.97
CA ILE A 827 1.44 -20.84 5.70
C ILE A 827 1.13 -21.66 4.44
N ALA A 828 -0.14 -22.02 4.20
CA ALA A 828 -0.57 -22.68 2.97
C ALA A 828 -0.26 -21.80 1.74
N ALA A 829 -0.65 -20.51 1.77
CA ALA A 829 -0.37 -19.57 0.69
C ALA A 829 1.15 -19.32 0.49
N VAL A 830 1.93 -19.29 1.57
CA VAL A 830 3.40 -19.17 1.49
C VAL A 830 4.03 -20.43 0.89
N MET A 831 3.53 -21.61 1.23
CA MET A 831 4.01 -22.89 0.71
C MET A 831 3.75 -23.02 -0.79
N GLU A 832 2.55 -22.63 -1.24
CA GLU A 832 2.18 -22.56 -2.66
C GLU A 832 3.08 -21.56 -3.41
N ARG A 833 3.22 -20.33 -2.89
CA ARG A 833 4.06 -19.28 -3.49
C ARG A 833 5.54 -19.63 -3.58
N THR A 834 6.06 -20.45 -2.64
CA THR A 834 7.49 -20.78 -2.58
C THR A 834 7.85 -22.11 -3.25
N GLY A 835 6.85 -22.87 -3.70
CA GLY A 835 7.04 -24.22 -4.25
C GLY A 835 7.59 -25.18 -3.20
N GLY A 836 7.13 -25.09 -1.94
CA GLY A 836 7.55 -25.97 -0.84
C GLY A 836 8.88 -25.63 -0.16
N ARG A 837 9.73 -24.78 -0.77
CA ARG A 837 11.06 -24.39 -0.23
C ARG A 837 11.02 -23.70 1.14
N PHE A 838 9.86 -23.19 1.55
CA PHE A 838 9.67 -22.60 2.87
C PHE A 838 9.82 -23.63 4.00
N ALA A 839 9.40 -24.88 3.79
CA ALA A 839 9.58 -25.96 4.78
C ALA A 839 11.07 -26.23 5.03
N ASP A 840 11.89 -26.27 3.98
CA ASP A 840 13.33 -26.45 4.12
C ASP A 840 13.99 -25.28 4.85
N LYS A 841 13.46 -24.05 4.77
CA LYS A 841 14.03 -22.91 5.50
C LYS A 841 13.74 -22.94 7.01
N ILE A 842 12.60 -23.51 7.39
CA ILE A 842 12.07 -23.42 8.76
C ILE A 842 12.36 -24.67 9.59
N LEU A 843 12.23 -25.86 9.00
CA LEU A 843 12.32 -27.12 9.73
C LEU A 843 13.78 -27.56 9.90
N GLY A 844 14.10 -28.04 11.10
CA GLY A 844 15.36 -28.74 11.33
C GLY A 844 15.39 -30.12 10.65
N PRO A 845 16.55 -30.79 10.63
CA PRO A 845 16.73 -32.03 9.87
C PRO A 845 15.74 -33.15 10.24
N ASP A 846 15.46 -33.34 11.52
CA ASP A 846 14.58 -34.40 12.02
C ASP A 846 13.09 -34.03 11.79
N GLU A 847 12.73 -32.77 12.01
CA GLU A 847 11.39 -32.26 11.69
C GLU A 847 11.10 -32.35 10.19
N LEU A 848 12.10 -32.06 9.35
CA LEU A 848 11.98 -32.08 7.90
C LEU A 848 11.77 -33.51 7.38
N ALA A 849 12.40 -34.50 8.00
CA ALA A 849 12.15 -35.91 7.70
C ALA A 849 10.69 -36.30 8.01
N VAL A 850 10.17 -35.91 9.18
CA VAL A 850 8.77 -36.17 9.56
C VAL A 850 7.79 -35.41 8.65
N TYR A 851 8.10 -34.15 8.33
CA TYR A 851 7.31 -33.34 7.39
C TYR A 851 7.21 -34.01 6.02
N ARG A 852 8.32 -34.51 5.45
CA ARG A 852 8.32 -35.18 4.15
C ARG A 852 7.46 -36.45 4.15
N VAL A 853 7.52 -37.26 5.21
CA VAL A 853 6.66 -38.45 5.36
C VAL A 853 5.18 -38.07 5.46
N ARG A 854 4.85 -37.00 6.21
CA ARG A 854 3.46 -36.53 6.36
C ARG A 854 2.93 -35.87 5.08
N ALA A 855 3.73 -35.05 4.42
CA ALA A 855 3.39 -34.37 3.17
C ALA A 855 3.17 -35.38 2.02
N ALA A 856 3.98 -36.45 1.96
CA ALA A 856 3.80 -37.53 0.99
C ALA A 856 2.48 -38.30 1.17
N ARG A 857 1.96 -38.36 2.41
CA ARG A 857 0.63 -38.95 2.69
C ARG A 857 -0.51 -37.98 2.41
N SER A 858 -0.33 -36.69 2.66
CA SER A 858 -1.30 -35.63 2.37
C SER A 858 -0.65 -34.25 2.48
N ALA A 859 -0.84 -33.40 1.46
CA ALA A 859 -0.37 -32.02 1.48
C ALA A 859 -0.91 -31.24 2.69
N ALA A 860 -2.18 -31.43 3.05
CA ALA A 860 -2.81 -30.80 4.20
C ALA A 860 -2.14 -31.21 5.53
N ARG A 861 -1.76 -32.49 5.68
CA ARG A 861 -1.03 -32.98 6.86
C ARG A 861 0.40 -32.44 6.94
N GLY A 862 1.04 -32.24 5.80
CA GLY A 862 2.33 -31.56 5.71
C GLY A 862 2.23 -30.09 6.15
N VAL A 863 1.24 -29.35 5.64
CA VAL A 863 1.00 -27.94 5.98
C VAL A 863 0.62 -27.77 7.45
N ALA A 864 -0.24 -28.66 7.99
CA ALA A 864 -0.56 -28.70 9.40
C ALA A 864 0.72 -28.84 10.23
N PHE A 865 1.49 -29.91 9.98
CA PHE A 865 2.74 -30.15 10.70
C PHE A 865 3.72 -28.97 10.63
N LEU A 866 3.88 -28.36 9.45
CA LEU A 866 4.74 -27.18 9.29
C LEU A 866 4.23 -25.97 10.08
N ALA A 867 2.93 -25.71 10.06
CA ALA A 867 2.33 -24.60 10.82
C ALA A 867 2.52 -24.78 12.32
N THR A 868 2.36 -26.00 12.79
CA THR A 868 2.53 -26.43 14.18
C THR A 868 3.98 -26.27 14.64
N ARG A 869 4.97 -26.59 13.79
CA ARG A 869 6.40 -26.37 14.08
C ARG A 869 6.83 -24.92 13.93
N PHE A 870 6.27 -24.18 12.98
CA PHE A 870 6.50 -22.74 12.85
C PHE A 870 5.99 -22.00 14.10
N CYS A 871 4.79 -22.35 14.59
CA CYS A 871 4.21 -21.80 15.81
C CYS A 871 5.09 -22.09 17.04
N ALA A 872 5.56 -23.33 17.20
CA ALA A 872 6.42 -23.72 18.32
C ALA A 872 7.76 -22.97 18.31
N LYS A 873 8.37 -22.77 17.14
CA LYS A 873 9.63 -22.00 16.99
C LYS A 873 9.42 -20.52 17.31
N GLU A 874 8.31 -19.95 16.86
CA GLU A 874 7.90 -18.57 17.19
C GLU A 874 7.72 -18.41 18.72
N ALA A 875 6.96 -19.30 19.35
CA ALA A 875 6.71 -19.28 20.79
C ALA A 875 8.01 -19.45 21.59
N PHE A 876 8.86 -20.40 21.19
CA PHE A 876 10.16 -20.62 21.84
C PHE A 876 11.10 -19.43 21.69
N SER A 877 11.16 -18.81 20.51
CA SER A 877 11.99 -17.61 20.28
C SER A 877 11.63 -16.44 21.20
N LYS A 878 10.35 -16.34 21.56
CA LYS A 878 9.81 -15.34 22.49
C LYS A 878 10.11 -15.73 23.93
N ALA A 879 9.93 -17.00 24.28
CA ALA A 879 10.18 -17.50 25.64
C ALA A 879 11.64 -17.33 26.07
N ILE A 880 12.61 -17.52 25.16
CA ILE A 880 14.04 -17.33 25.47
C ILE A 880 14.56 -15.90 25.20
N GLY A 881 13.69 -14.98 24.74
CA GLY A 881 14.00 -13.56 24.57
C GLY A 881 14.95 -13.19 23.41
N LEU A 882 15.23 -14.12 22.48
CA LEU A 882 16.17 -13.88 21.37
C LEU A 882 15.50 -13.44 20.07
N GLY A 883 14.23 -13.82 19.85
CA GLY A 883 13.67 -13.84 18.50
C GLY A 883 14.49 -14.76 17.56
N VAL A 884 14.29 -14.67 16.24
CA VAL A 884 15.04 -15.50 15.27
C VAL A 884 16.32 -14.77 14.85
N HIS A 885 17.17 -14.54 15.84
CA HIS A 885 18.47 -13.89 15.70
C HIS A 885 19.51 -14.67 16.48
N TRP A 886 20.77 -14.55 16.04
CA TRP A 886 21.91 -15.23 16.66
C TRP A 886 21.88 -15.18 18.20
N PRO A 887 22.10 -16.32 18.89
CA PRO A 887 22.46 -17.63 18.35
C PRO A 887 21.29 -18.48 17.83
N MET A 888 20.05 -17.98 17.87
CA MET A 888 18.87 -18.67 17.36
C MET A 888 18.70 -18.49 15.85
N THR A 889 18.47 -19.60 15.16
CA THR A 889 17.96 -19.66 13.79
C THR A 889 16.74 -20.56 13.74
N TRP A 890 15.95 -20.50 12.67
CA TRP A 890 14.80 -21.40 12.53
C TRP A 890 15.16 -22.88 12.63
N ARG A 891 16.38 -23.26 12.22
CA ARG A 891 16.87 -24.64 12.19
C ARG A 891 17.63 -25.07 13.45
N SER A 892 18.08 -24.13 14.28
CA SER A 892 18.84 -24.44 15.50
C SER A 892 17.97 -24.89 16.67
N MET A 893 16.64 -24.88 16.49
CA MET A 893 15.67 -25.44 17.43
C MET A 893 14.72 -26.37 16.68
N GLN A 894 14.40 -27.51 17.27
CA GLN A 894 13.44 -28.49 16.77
C GLN A 894 12.45 -28.86 17.88
N THR A 895 11.22 -29.18 17.50
CA THR A 895 10.25 -29.84 18.38
C THR A 895 10.12 -31.31 18.00
N LEU A 896 10.72 -32.18 18.82
CA LEU A 896 10.69 -33.63 18.66
C LEU A 896 9.79 -34.26 19.72
N ASN A 897 9.45 -35.53 19.57
CA ASN A 897 8.68 -36.26 20.57
C ASN A 897 9.58 -37.33 21.21
N GLU A 898 9.50 -37.47 22.54
CA GLU A 898 10.10 -38.60 23.25
C GLU A 898 9.38 -39.91 22.92
N LYS A 899 9.94 -41.05 23.36
CA LYS A 899 9.29 -42.37 23.24
C LYS A 899 7.92 -42.43 23.92
N SER A 900 7.69 -41.58 24.92
CA SER A 900 6.42 -41.39 25.63
C SER A 900 5.39 -40.57 24.83
N GLY A 901 5.76 -39.99 23.69
CA GLY A 901 4.92 -39.09 22.88
C GLY A 901 4.97 -37.62 23.31
N LYS A 902 5.61 -37.30 24.44
CA LYS A 902 5.74 -35.92 24.94
C LYS A 902 6.60 -35.05 24.01
N PRO A 903 6.14 -33.86 23.60
CA PRO A 903 6.94 -32.95 22.80
C PRO A 903 8.04 -32.30 23.64
N VAL A 904 9.24 -32.25 23.08
CA VAL A 904 10.44 -31.67 23.69
C VAL A 904 11.15 -30.74 22.73
N ILE A 905 11.79 -29.73 23.30
CA ILE A 905 12.63 -28.80 22.55
C ILE A 905 14.04 -29.38 22.48
N VAL A 906 14.55 -29.50 21.27
CA VAL A 906 15.94 -29.88 21.02
C VAL A 906 16.63 -28.71 20.35
N THR A 907 17.67 -28.17 20.98
CA THR A 907 18.49 -27.10 20.42
C THR A 907 19.84 -27.63 19.95
N SER A 908 20.45 -26.97 18.98
CA SER A 908 21.73 -27.37 18.37
C SER A 908 22.64 -26.18 18.08
N GLY A 909 23.92 -26.45 17.83
CA GLY A 909 24.92 -25.43 17.49
C GLY A 909 25.15 -24.42 18.62
N GLU A 910 25.37 -23.15 18.27
CA GLU A 910 25.60 -22.10 19.27
C GLU A 910 24.38 -21.82 20.15
N LEU A 911 23.16 -22.14 19.70
CA LEU A 911 21.97 -21.97 20.53
C LEU A 911 22.00 -22.90 21.75
N ALA A 912 22.41 -24.15 21.56
CA ALA A 912 22.56 -25.11 22.66
C ALA A 912 23.63 -24.66 23.66
N GLN A 913 24.78 -24.18 23.15
CA GLN A 913 25.86 -23.64 24.00
C GLN A 913 25.40 -22.41 24.78
N TRP A 914 24.63 -21.52 24.13
CA TRP A 914 24.11 -20.31 24.75
C TRP A 914 23.09 -20.57 25.86
N MET A 915 22.22 -21.56 25.67
CA MET A 915 21.25 -22.00 26.68
C MET A 915 21.96 -22.69 27.85
N ALA A 916 22.93 -23.57 27.58
CA ALA A 916 23.70 -24.26 28.61
C ALA A 916 24.49 -23.28 29.49
N ALA A 917 25.13 -22.26 28.89
CA ALA A 917 25.85 -21.21 29.62
C ALA A 917 24.96 -20.40 30.57
N ARG A 918 23.64 -20.39 30.35
CA ARG A 918 22.65 -19.68 31.15
C ARG A 918 21.79 -20.58 32.02
N ARG A 919 22.06 -21.90 32.01
CA ARG A 919 21.25 -22.92 32.69
C ARG A 919 19.75 -22.79 32.35
N LEU A 920 19.48 -22.52 31.08
CA LEU A 920 18.13 -22.38 30.55
C LEU A 920 17.63 -23.72 30.01
N SER A 921 16.48 -24.17 30.51
CA SER A 921 15.69 -25.26 29.94
C SER A 921 14.41 -24.68 29.33
N ALA A 922 13.76 -25.44 28.44
CA ALA A 922 12.49 -25.00 27.86
C ALA A 922 11.55 -26.17 27.57
N HIS A 923 10.31 -26.01 28.01
CA HIS A 923 9.23 -26.95 27.83
C HIS A 923 8.26 -26.43 26.78
N VAL A 924 7.74 -27.32 25.95
CA VAL A 924 6.80 -26.96 24.89
C VAL A 924 5.58 -27.84 24.96
N SER A 925 4.40 -27.24 24.82
CA SER A 925 3.17 -27.91 24.43
C SER A 925 2.76 -27.41 23.07
N VAL A 926 2.32 -28.32 22.22
CA VAL A 926 1.95 -28.01 20.84
C VAL A 926 0.61 -28.65 20.53
N SER A 927 -0.30 -27.87 19.96
CA SER A 927 -1.62 -28.32 19.53
C SER A 927 -1.97 -27.74 18.17
N ASP A 928 -2.63 -28.54 17.34
CA ASP A 928 -3.14 -28.12 16.05
C ASP A 928 -4.56 -28.63 15.81
N GLU A 929 -5.38 -27.78 15.21
CA GLU A 929 -6.76 -28.04 14.79
C GLU A 929 -6.96 -27.54 13.37
N ARG A 930 -8.04 -27.94 12.67
CA ARG A 930 -8.26 -27.78 11.20
C ARG A 930 -7.73 -26.45 10.62
N ASP A 931 -7.93 -25.32 11.32
CA ASP A 931 -7.65 -23.97 10.79
C ASP A 931 -6.60 -23.14 11.56
N TYR A 932 -6.09 -23.62 12.70
CA TYR A 932 -5.04 -22.92 13.45
C TYR A 932 -4.06 -23.86 14.16
N ALA A 933 -2.90 -23.31 14.56
CA ALA A 933 -1.88 -24.01 15.33
C ALA A 933 -1.47 -23.13 16.52
N VAL A 934 -1.39 -23.75 17.71
CA VAL A 934 -1.04 -23.08 18.97
C VAL A 934 0.16 -23.79 19.59
N SER A 935 1.05 -23.02 20.18
CA SER A 935 2.17 -23.56 20.94
C SER A 935 2.41 -22.71 22.17
N PHE A 936 2.54 -23.38 23.30
CA PHE A 936 2.92 -22.79 24.58
C PHE A 936 4.34 -23.22 24.88
N VAL A 937 5.21 -22.25 25.16
CA VAL A 937 6.59 -22.53 25.56
C VAL A 937 6.88 -21.82 26.85
N ILE A 938 7.40 -22.58 27.81
CA ILE A 938 7.87 -22.09 29.09
C ILE A 938 9.38 -22.30 29.09
N ALA A 939 10.15 -21.22 29.26
CA ALA A 939 11.59 -21.30 29.46
C ALA A 939 11.88 -21.09 30.95
N GLU A 940 12.66 -21.97 31.54
CA GLU A 940 13.02 -21.96 32.96
C GLU A 940 14.53 -21.80 33.09
N SER A 941 14.95 -21.10 34.14
CA SER A 941 16.36 -20.90 34.47
C SER A 941 16.60 -21.50 35.84
N ASP A 942 17.63 -22.34 35.99
CA ASP A 942 18.04 -22.90 37.30
C ASP A 942 18.81 -21.87 38.16
N ALA A 943 18.39 -20.59 38.15
CA ALA A 943 19.06 -19.48 38.82
C ALA A 943 18.34 -19.03 40.10
#